data_AF-A0A928HTG6-F1
#
_entry.id   AF-A0A928HTG6-F1
#
_cell.length_a   1.000
_cell.length_b   1.000
_cell.length_c   1.000
_cell.angle_alpha   90.00
_cell.angle_beta   90.00
_cell.angle_gamma   90.00
#
_symmetry.space_group_name_H-M   'P 1'
#
loop_
_entity.id
_entity.type
_entity.pdbx_description
1 polymer ?
#
loop_
_entity_poly.entity_id
_entity_poly.type
_entity_poly.pdbx_seq_one_letter_code
_entity_poly.pdbx_strand_id
1 'polypeptide(L)'
;MGAQNNTPERLEEKLERIKQELNHVPALPGVYLWKDASGEVIYVGKAKQLRARMRQYVNFQDERAKIPLLVEQIDSFDYVVVESEHESLVLENNLIKQYSPFFNADFKDDKSYPFIALTKGDVFPALKFTREQHVAETRYFGPYTNSRAARDLIDIARRIVPVCSATCAQWKALKRTIDRNGQGDLTKESASQPCFDAHIGIGPGACCAEITPDEYAVNVKRVERFLSGHRTEFIDDLSFEMQEAAQDLDFERAGRIKARIDTIKQLNDRQHAVSARNLNADVIGLFREETVAGVHVFIIREGRIINNNDFVLNKGKNVPDDDLLHNFLLRYYDSTTSIPREVIVRTLPDDTEAMEAWLTEKLASVHGAKVIFTAPKRGEKVGLVSLAEKNASHALKRYKVRTNYEDARVNDALLQLESALALDDAPMRIECYDISTIHGSYTVASMVVFTGGRPDKGQYRRFKIKTPLDEANDFLCMQEVMSRRFDSERLKDERFGRKPDLVILDGGKPQLTAAMEMFDELGIDDIALAGLAKQDEELFVPWQSEGPLVLPSGSASLYLVKQIRDEAHRFAITYHRELRGKGMTASILDDVAGIGPVRKKALYKHFKSFKNIKNASLEQLRECPGITDEVAAELYRVLVRYNTDKDEEKEFV
;
A
#
# COMPACT_ATOMS: atom_id res chain seq x y z
N MET A 1 21.82 -1.37 -49.29
CA MET A 1 21.65 -2.73 -48.70
C MET A 1 21.75 -2.60 -47.20
N GLY A 2 20.75 -2.81 -46.36
CA GLY A 2 19.31 -2.87 -46.49
C GLY A 2 18.84 -2.65 -45.05
N ALA A 3 18.20 -1.51 -44.77
CA ALA A 3 17.57 -1.30 -43.48
C ALA A 3 16.45 -2.33 -43.38
N GLN A 4 16.65 -3.37 -42.57
CA GLN A 4 15.60 -4.33 -42.28
C GLN A 4 14.49 -3.57 -41.55
N ASN A 5 13.36 -3.46 -42.24
CA ASN A 5 12.09 -3.10 -41.64
C ASN A 5 11.79 -4.14 -40.55
N ASN A 6 12.05 -3.79 -39.29
CA ASN A 6 11.54 -4.54 -38.14
C ASN A 6 10.03 -4.29 -38.06
N THR A 7 9.26 -5.10 -38.76
CA THR A 7 7.86 -5.33 -38.42
C THR A 7 7.80 -5.78 -36.95
N PRO A 8 6.90 -5.24 -36.11
CA PRO A 8 6.74 -5.75 -34.75
C PRO A 8 6.44 -7.24 -34.79
N GLU A 9 7.28 -8.05 -34.15
CA GLU A 9 7.04 -9.47 -33.96
C GLU A 9 5.71 -9.65 -33.21
N ARG A 10 4.86 -10.58 -33.66
CA ARG A 10 3.59 -10.85 -32.98
C ARG A 10 3.88 -11.43 -31.60
N LEU A 11 3.11 -11.04 -30.58
CA LEU A 11 3.30 -11.48 -29.19
C LEU A 11 3.43 -13.02 -29.07
N GLU A 12 2.66 -13.78 -29.86
CA GLU A 12 2.74 -15.25 -29.88
C GLU A 12 4.10 -15.77 -30.37
N GLU A 13 4.67 -15.18 -31.41
CA GLU A 13 5.99 -15.57 -31.97
C GLU A 13 7.11 -15.24 -30.97
N LYS A 14 7.01 -14.05 -30.36
CA LYS A 14 7.90 -13.57 -29.30
C LYS A 14 7.90 -14.51 -28.09
N LEU A 15 6.72 -14.92 -27.62
CA LEU A 15 6.59 -15.83 -26.50
C LEU A 15 7.10 -17.24 -26.83
N GLU A 16 6.87 -17.74 -28.04
CA GLU A 16 7.43 -19.03 -28.46
C GLU A 16 8.96 -19.01 -28.54
N ARG A 17 9.57 -17.92 -29.03
CA ARG A 17 11.02 -17.73 -28.96
C ARG A 17 11.53 -17.81 -27.52
N ILE A 18 10.94 -17.03 -26.61
CA ILE A 18 11.34 -17.01 -25.20
C ILE A 18 11.15 -18.40 -24.58
N LYS A 19 10.05 -19.10 -24.84
CA LYS A 19 9.84 -20.48 -24.35
C LYS A 19 10.92 -21.44 -24.83
N GLN A 20 11.38 -21.32 -26.07
CA GLN A 20 12.49 -22.12 -26.60
C GLN A 20 13.80 -21.81 -25.88
N GLU A 21 14.13 -20.52 -25.69
CA GLU A 21 15.32 -20.09 -24.95
C GLU A 21 15.30 -20.57 -23.49
N LEU A 22 14.13 -20.54 -22.83
CA LEU A 22 13.93 -21.03 -21.47
C LEU A 22 14.25 -22.53 -21.32
N ASN A 23 14.26 -23.32 -22.39
CA ASN A 23 14.67 -24.73 -22.32
C ASN A 23 16.14 -24.90 -21.91
N HIS A 24 16.98 -23.90 -22.21
CA HIS A 24 18.41 -23.90 -21.89
C HIS A 24 18.72 -23.38 -20.49
N VAL A 25 17.78 -22.69 -19.84
CA VAL A 25 17.94 -22.18 -18.47
C VAL A 25 18.03 -23.36 -17.49
N PRO A 26 18.98 -23.41 -16.55
CA PRO A 26 19.09 -24.52 -15.59
C PRO A 26 17.90 -24.58 -14.61
N ALA A 27 17.59 -25.77 -14.11
CA ALA A 27 16.60 -25.98 -13.04
C ALA A 27 17.23 -25.83 -11.64
N LEU A 28 18.07 -24.79 -11.48
CA LEU A 28 18.80 -24.47 -10.25
C LEU A 28 18.22 -23.19 -9.63
N PRO A 29 18.49 -22.94 -8.33
CA PRO A 29 18.15 -21.68 -7.70
C PRO A 29 18.94 -20.51 -8.30
N GLY A 30 18.34 -19.34 -8.32
CA GLY A 30 18.96 -18.16 -8.95
C GLY A 30 18.06 -16.94 -8.99
N VAL A 31 18.59 -15.89 -9.62
CA VAL A 31 17.88 -14.64 -9.91
C VAL A 31 17.75 -14.49 -11.42
N TYR A 32 16.58 -14.09 -11.89
CA TYR A 32 16.29 -13.76 -13.29
C TYR A 32 15.95 -12.28 -13.44
N LEU A 33 16.28 -11.74 -14.60
CA LEU A 33 16.04 -10.36 -14.98
C LEU A 33 15.24 -10.37 -16.29
N TRP A 34 14.03 -9.83 -16.26
CA TRP A 34 13.22 -9.60 -17.45
C TRP A 34 13.57 -8.24 -18.03
N LYS A 35 13.73 -8.18 -19.35
CA LYS A 35 14.10 -6.97 -20.09
C LYS A 35 13.09 -6.64 -21.17
N ASP A 36 12.94 -5.36 -21.48
CA ASP A 36 12.14 -4.91 -22.61
C ASP A 36 12.91 -4.97 -23.95
N ALA A 37 12.26 -4.53 -25.04
CA ALA A 37 12.86 -4.50 -26.38
C ALA A 37 14.03 -3.52 -26.53
N SER A 38 14.21 -2.58 -25.60
CA SER A 38 15.36 -1.67 -25.55
C SER A 38 16.54 -2.26 -24.77
N GLY A 39 16.33 -3.40 -24.08
CA GLY A 39 17.29 -4.05 -23.20
C GLY A 39 17.27 -3.53 -21.76
N GLU A 40 16.32 -2.66 -21.40
CA GLU A 40 16.15 -2.15 -20.04
C GLU A 40 15.58 -3.23 -19.12
N VAL A 41 16.13 -3.38 -17.91
CA VAL A 41 15.65 -4.35 -16.93
C VAL A 41 14.35 -3.83 -16.31
N ILE A 42 13.23 -4.47 -16.65
CA ILE A 42 11.89 -4.08 -16.20
C ILE A 42 11.43 -4.84 -14.96
N TYR A 43 12.03 -6.01 -14.69
CA TYR A 43 11.76 -6.78 -13.47
C TYR A 43 12.92 -7.68 -13.07
N VAL A 44 13.16 -7.78 -11.77
CA VAL A 44 14.09 -8.74 -11.17
C VAL A 44 13.31 -9.64 -10.23
N GLY A 45 13.56 -10.95 -10.30
CA GLY A 45 12.94 -11.92 -9.40
C GLY A 45 13.85 -13.09 -9.06
N LYS A 46 13.70 -13.67 -7.87
CA LYS A 46 14.35 -14.93 -7.49
C LYS A 46 13.49 -16.17 -7.78
N ALA A 47 14.15 -17.32 -7.88
CA ALA A 47 13.50 -18.62 -8.03
C ALA A 47 14.28 -19.73 -7.31
N LYS A 48 13.55 -20.69 -6.71
CA LYS A 48 14.11 -21.99 -6.30
C LYS A 48 14.52 -22.85 -7.50
N GLN A 49 13.76 -22.73 -8.59
CA GLN A 49 14.05 -23.34 -9.89
C GLN A 49 13.79 -22.33 -10.99
N LEU A 50 14.87 -21.75 -11.54
CA LEU A 50 14.82 -20.69 -12.57
C LEU A 50 13.93 -21.07 -13.75
N ARG A 51 14.20 -22.20 -14.40
CA ARG A 51 13.43 -22.66 -15.57
C ARG A 51 11.93 -22.75 -15.30
N ALA A 52 11.55 -23.42 -14.20
CA ALA A 52 10.14 -23.61 -13.87
C ALA A 52 9.45 -22.27 -13.57
N ARG A 53 10.12 -21.40 -12.80
CA ARG A 53 9.57 -20.11 -12.41
C ARG A 53 9.40 -19.17 -13.61
N MET A 54 10.41 -19.07 -14.47
CA MET A 54 10.35 -18.20 -15.65
C MET A 54 9.28 -18.67 -16.66
N ARG A 55 9.09 -19.99 -16.80
CA ARG A 55 8.02 -20.56 -17.62
C ARG A 55 6.61 -20.19 -17.15
N GLN A 56 6.40 -19.99 -15.85
CA GLN A 56 5.09 -19.60 -15.33
C GLN A 56 4.62 -18.23 -15.86
N TYR A 57 5.56 -17.30 -16.09
CA TYR A 57 5.26 -15.99 -16.67
C TYR A 57 4.74 -16.14 -18.10
N VAL A 58 5.53 -16.78 -18.98
CA VAL A 58 5.21 -16.90 -20.42
C VAL A 58 4.07 -17.88 -20.73
N ASN A 59 3.67 -18.70 -19.76
CA ASN A 59 2.50 -19.57 -19.86
C ASN A 59 1.25 -18.99 -19.19
N PHE A 60 1.30 -17.76 -18.66
CA PHE A 60 0.21 -17.11 -17.93
C PHE A 60 -0.34 -17.98 -16.78
N GLN A 61 0.53 -18.76 -16.14
CA GLN A 61 0.19 -19.62 -14.99
C GLN A 61 0.33 -18.88 -13.65
N ASP A 62 0.67 -17.60 -13.69
CA ASP A 62 0.85 -16.76 -12.53
C ASP A 62 -0.32 -15.77 -12.44
N GLU A 63 -1.16 -15.96 -11.42
CA GLU A 63 -2.42 -15.22 -11.23
C GLU A 63 -2.21 -13.75 -10.79
N ARG A 64 -0.97 -13.31 -10.60
CA ARG A 64 -0.68 -11.94 -10.16
C ARG A 64 -1.07 -10.95 -11.28
N ALA A 65 -1.87 -9.95 -10.94
CA ALA A 65 -2.39 -8.95 -11.90
C ALA A 65 -1.33 -8.20 -12.74
N LYS A 66 -0.08 -8.12 -12.26
CA LYS A 66 1.02 -7.47 -12.98
C LYS A 66 1.61 -8.31 -14.13
N ILE A 67 1.34 -9.61 -14.16
CA ILE A 67 2.04 -10.58 -15.02
C ILE A 67 1.68 -10.42 -16.49
N PRO A 68 0.39 -10.27 -16.89
CA PRO A 68 0.06 -10.15 -18.31
C PRO A 68 0.79 -8.98 -18.98
N LEU A 69 0.83 -7.82 -18.32
CA LEU A 69 1.52 -6.63 -18.82
C LEU A 69 3.04 -6.72 -18.81
N LEU A 70 3.60 -7.37 -17.79
CA LEU A 70 5.02 -7.67 -17.77
C LEU A 70 5.37 -8.55 -18.98
N VAL A 71 4.57 -9.59 -19.24
CA VAL A 71 4.76 -10.54 -20.35
C VAL A 71 4.65 -9.86 -21.72
N GLU A 72 3.76 -8.87 -21.88
CA GLU A 72 3.67 -8.06 -23.10
C GLU A 72 4.97 -7.28 -23.37
N GLN A 73 5.60 -6.73 -22.32
CA GLN A 73 6.80 -5.91 -22.45
C GLN A 73 8.09 -6.72 -22.55
N ILE A 74 8.14 -7.92 -21.96
CA ILE A 74 9.32 -8.80 -21.97
C ILE A 74 9.76 -9.11 -23.40
N ASP A 75 11.00 -8.80 -23.75
CA ASP A 75 11.64 -9.17 -25.01
C ASP A 75 12.79 -10.17 -24.84
N SER A 76 13.56 -10.02 -23.77
CA SER A 76 14.70 -10.88 -23.45
C SER A 76 14.87 -11.06 -21.93
N PHE A 77 15.78 -11.94 -21.53
CA PHE A 77 16.06 -12.17 -20.12
C PHE A 77 17.53 -12.51 -19.87
N ASP A 78 17.99 -12.20 -18.65
CA ASP A 78 19.24 -12.73 -18.09
C ASP A 78 18.93 -13.58 -16.85
N TYR A 79 19.88 -14.41 -16.43
CA TYR A 79 19.81 -15.10 -15.14
C TYR A 79 21.19 -15.32 -14.53
N VAL A 80 21.22 -15.42 -13.20
CA VAL A 80 22.41 -15.78 -12.41
C VAL A 80 22.03 -16.96 -11.51
N VAL A 81 22.77 -18.06 -11.64
CA VAL A 81 22.62 -19.25 -10.79
C VAL A 81 23.40 -19.04 -9.50
N VAL A 82 22.84 -19.51 -8.38
CA VAL A 82 23.48 -19.47 -7.06
C VAL A 82 23.45 -20.86 -6.42
N GLU A 83 24.17 -21.04 -5.32
CA GLU A 83 24.25 -22.33 -4.64
C GLU A 83 23.09 -22.52 -3.65
N SER A 84 22.52 -21.44 -3.13
CA SER A 84 21.43 -21.49 -2.14
C SER A 84 20.31 -20.46 -2.39
N GLU A 85 19.11 -20.75 -1.86
CA GLU A 85 18.00 -19.78 -1.87
C GLU A 85 18.32 -18.51 -1.07
N HIS A 86 19.19 -18.62 -0.06
CA HIS A 86 19.65 -17.48 0.71
C HIS A 86 20.46 -16.50 -0.16
N GLU A 87 21.37 -17.02 -0.98
CA GLU A 87 22.18 -16.22 -1.91
C GLU A 87 21.33 -15.55 -2.99
N SER A 88 20.31 -16.23 -3.53
CA SER A 88 19.44 -15.64 -4.55
C SER A 88 18.66 -14.46 -3.99
N LEU A 89 18.25 -14.52 -2.73
CA LEU A 89 17.58 -13.42 -2.03
C LEU A 89 18.49 -12.20 -1.86
N VAL A 90 19.76 -12.39 -1.47
CA VAL A 90 20.72 -11.28 -1.35
C VAL A 90 21.04 -10.68 -2.71
N LEU A 91 21.26 -11.53 -3.71
CA LEU A 91 21.56 -11.10 -5.07
C LEU A 91 20.38 -10.34 -5.71
N GLU A 92 19.15 -10.80 -5.50
CA GLU A 92 17.93 -10.13 -5.96
C GLU A 92 17.85 -8.71 -5.38
N ASN A 93 18.03 -8.54 -4.07
CA ASN A 93 18.03 -7.22 -3.45
C ASN A 93 19.10 -6.29 -4.04
N ASN A 94 20.29 -6.80 -4.32
CA ASN A 94 21.37 -6.02 -4.93
C ASN A 94 21.03 -5.61 -6.37
N LEU A 95 20.47 -6.52 -7.16
CA LEU A 95 20.07 -6.24 -8.55
C LEU A 95 18.87 -5.29 -8.62
N ILE A 96 17.89 -5.41 -7.72
CA ILE A 96 16.78 -4.45 -7.62
C ILE A 96 17.30 -3.05 -7.31
N LYS A 97 18.27 -2.90 -6.41
CA LYS A 97 18.88 -1.58 -6.14
C LYS A 97 19.67 -1.04 -7.32
N GLN A 98 20.39 -1.92 -8.03
CA GLN A 98 21.20 -1.53 -9.18
C GLN A 98 20.34 -1.04 -10.35
N TYR A 99 19.26 -1.76 -10.67
CA TYR A 99 18.45 -1.50 -11.86
C TYR A 99 17.19 -0.69 -11.58
N SER A 100 16.70 -0.67 -10.33
CA SER A 100 15.41 -0.06 -9.93
C SER A 100 14.26 -0.38 -10.90
N PRO A 101 13.98 -1.68 -11.17
CA PRO A 101 13.12 -2.08 -12.29
C PRO A 101 11.67 -1.62 -12.10
N PHE A 102 11.01 -1.24 -13.20
CA PHE A 102 9.67 -0.64 -13.18
C PHE A 102 8.58 -1.49 -12.49
N PHE A 103 8.63 -2.83 -12.63
CA PHE A 103 7.62 -3.74 -12.08
C PHE A 103 7.92 -4.25 -10.67
N ASN A 104 9.08 -3.92 -10.09
CA ASN A 104 9.37 -4.20 -8.68
C ASN A 104 8.75 -3.12 -7.77
N ALA A 105 8.40 -3.50 -6.53
CA ALA A 105 7.88 -2.54 -5.56
C ALA A 105 9.03 -1.67 -5.01
N ASP A 106 8.81 -0.36 -4.94
CA ASP A 106 9.80 0.61 -4.51
C ASP A 106 9.28 1.50 -3.37
N PHE A 107 10.18 2.07 -2.58
CA PHE A 107 9.86 3.03 -1.54
C PHE A 107 9.55 4.37 -2.20
N LYS A 108 8.41 4.95 -1.84
CA LYS A 108 7.97 6.22 -2.40
C LYS A 108 8.68 7.42 -1.77
N ASP A 109 9.05 7.24 -0.51
CA ASP A 109 9.77 8.22 0.28
C ASP A 109 11.15 7.61 0.52
N ASP A 110 12.09 7.84 -0.40
CA ASP A 110 13.53 7.52 -0.22
C ASP A 110 14.17 8.48 0.78
N LYS A 111 13.42 8.84 1.82
CA LYS A 111 13.94 9.59 2.95
C LYS A 111 15.11 8.80 3.47
N SER A 112 16.27 9.44 3.40
CA SER A 112 17.44 9.05 4.13
C SER A 112 17.08 9.05 5.63
N TYR A 113 16.70 7.87 6.12
CA TYR A 113 16.17 7.71 7.46
C TYR A 113 17.25 8.11 8.47
N PRO A 114 16.88 8.75 9.58
CA PRO A 114 17.84 9.07 10.60
C PRO A 114 18.30 7.80 11.29
N PHE A 115 19.61 7.62 11.36
CA PHE A 115 20.30 6.58 12.10
C PHE A 115 21.18 7.21 13.18
N ILE A 116 21.44 6.42 14.22
CA ILE A 116 22.53 6.67 15.15
C ILE A 116 23.67 5.76 14.70
N ALA A 117 24.78 6.35 14.28
CA ALA A 117 25.98 5.63 13.90
C ALA A 117 27.02 5.67 15.02
N LEU A 118 27.66 4.54 15.25
CA LEU A 118 28.79 4.35 16.16
C LEU A 118 30.00 3.95 15.33
N THR A 119 30.99 4.84 15.26
CA THR A 119 32.14 4.71 14.34
C THR A 119 33.18 3.71 14.86
N LYS A 120 32.87 2.40 14.77
CA LYS A 120 33.69 1.30 15.32
C LYS A 120 35.09 1.22 14.73
N GLY A 121 35.31 1.73 13.52
CA GLY A 121 36.63 1.81 12.89
C GLY A 121 37.58 2.84 13.50
N ASP A 122 37.07 3.77 14.32
CA ASP A 122 37.90 4.73 15.04
C ASP A 122 38.43 4.15 16.36
N VAL A 123 39.64 4.54 16.78
CA VAL A 123 40.23 4.12 18.07
C VAL A 123 39.35 4.49 19.26
N PHE A 124 38.71 5.66 19.18
CA PHE A 124 37.67 6.08 20.13
C PHE A 124 36.34 6.20 19.35
N PRO A 125 35.58 5.10 19.20
CA PRO A 125 34.29 5.13 18.50
C PRO A 125 33.36 6.22 19.04
N ALA A 126 32.76 7.00 18.16
CA ALA A 126 31.90 8.10 18.54
C ALA A 126 30.48 7.93 18.02
N LEU A 127 29.52 8.45 18.78
CA LEU A 127 28.13 8.53 18.35
C LEU A 127 27.94 9.70 17.38
N LYS A 128 27.23 9.46 16.29
CA LYS A 128 26.80 10.48 15.34
C LYS A 128 25.37 10.23 14.89
N PHE A 129 24.63 11.31 14.76
CA PHE A 129 23.43 11.31 13.93
C PHE A 129 23.85 11.26 12.47
N THR A 130 23.26 10.39 11.66
CA THR A 130 23.48 10.37 10.21
C THR A 130 22.23 9.98 9.44
N ARG A 131 22.19 10.39 8.19
CA ARG A 131 21.24 9.91 7.17
C ARG A 131 21.99 9.32 5.97
N GLU A 132 23.31 9.35 6.00
CA GLU A 132 24.15 8.89 4.91
C GLU A 132 24.10 7.37 4.79
N GLN A 133 24.46 6.86 3.62
CA GLN A 133 24.60 5.43 3.40
C GLN A 133 25.53 4.78 4.43
N HIS A 134 25.25 3.51 4.72
CA HIS A 134 26.03 2.77 5.68
C HIS A 134 27.43 2.52 5.15
N VAL A 135 28.43 2.86 5.96
CA VAL A 135 29.84 2.67 5.68
C VAL A 135 30.31 1.45 6.46
N ALA A 136 31.24 0.68 5.88
CA ALA A 136 31.92 -0.40 6.58
C ALA A 136 32.57 0.10 7.90
N GLU A 137 32.77 -0.80 8.86
CA GLU A 137 33.33 -0.47 10.18
C GLU A 137 32.54 0.57 11.00
N THR A 138 31.27 0.82 10.67
CA THR A 138 30.35 1.65 11.47
C THR A 138 29.11 0.85 11.80
N ARG A 139 28.70 0.88 13.07
CA ARG A 139 27.46 0.23 13.51
C ARG A 139 26.32 1.24 13.50
N TYR A 140 25.18 0.86 12.92
CA TYR A 140 24.02 1.73 12.75
C TYR A 140 22.81 1.21 13.52
N PHE A 141 22.25 2.06 14.38
CA PHE A 141 21.01 1.83 15.11
C PHE A 141 19.90 2.65 14.46
N GLY A 142 18.70 2.06 14.33
CA GLY A 142 17.57 2.64 13.64
C GLY A 142 16.98 1.70 12.58
N PRO A 143 16.23 2.23 11.59
CA PRO A 143 15.91 3.66 11.39
C PRO A 143 15.04 4.24 12.53
N TYR A 144 15.05 5.57 12.70
CA TYR A 144 14.19 6.29 13.67
C TYR A 144 13.10 7.10 12.98
N THR A 145 11.95 7.26 13.64
CA THR A 145 10.78 8.02 13.11
C THR A 145 11.11 9.42 12.60
N ASN A 146 12.01 10.12 13.29
CA ASN A 146 12.43 11.47 12.93
C ASN A 146 13.79 11.81 13.55
N SER A 147 14.36 12.90 13.08
CA SER A 147 15.70 13.32 13.52
C SER A 147 15.76 13.87 14.93
N ARG A 148 14.63 14.26 15.54
CA ARG A 148 14.59 14.66 16.95
C ARG A 148 14.70 13.42 17.83
N ALA A 149 13.92 12.38 17.57
CA ALA A 149 13.97 11.12 18.30
C ALA A 149 15.38 10.49 18.31
N ALA A 150 16.06 10.47 17.17
CA ALA A 150 17.44 9.96 17.09
C ALA A 150 18.43 10.81 17.91
N ARG A 151 18.33 12.15 17.85
CA ARG A 151 19.21 13.05 18.62
C ARG A 151 18.94 12.98 20.11
N ASP A 152 17.69 12.99 20.52
CA ASP A 152 17.29 12.85 21.93
C ASP A 152 17.83 11.54 22.51
N LEU A 153 17.80 10.44 21.74
CA LEU A 153 18.34 9.16 22.16
C LEU A 153 19.87 9.16 22.26
N ILE A 154 20.59 9.85 21.35
CA ILE A 154 22.05 10.07 21.48
C ILE A 154 22.34 10.81 22.79
N ASP A 155 21.63 11.89 23.07
CA ASP A 155 21.86 12.70 24.26
C ASP A 155 21.60 11.91 25.54
N ILE A 156 20.53 11.11 25.57
CA ILE A 156 20.24 10.19 26.68
C ILE A 156 21.35 9.13 26.81
N ALA A 157 21.73 8.48 25.71
CA ALA A 157 22.77 7.44 25.71
C ALA A 157 24.10 7.97 26.28
N ARG A 158 24.50 9.18 25.90
CA ARG A 158 25.74 9.83 26.38
C ARG A 158 25.68 10.24 27.86
N ARG A 159 24.50 10.53 28.41
CA ARG A 159 24.33 10.79 29.84
C ARG A 159 24.41 9.51 30.68
N ILE A 160 23.97 8.39 30.11
CA ILE A 160 24.00 7.09 30.76
C ILE A 160 25.40 6.47 30.70
N VAL A 161 26.02 6.50 29.53
CA VAL A 161 27.36 5.96 29.28
C VAL A 161 28.21 7.05 28.64
N PRO A 162 29.25 7.56 29.32
CA PRO A 162 30.14 8.57 28.76
C PRO A 162 30.82 8.06 27.48
N VAL A 163 30.43 8.62 26.34
CA VAL A 163 30.98 8.30 25.02
C VAL A 163 31.23 9.54 24.19
N CYS A 164 32.23 9.45 23.33
CA CYS A 164 32.61 10.52 22.40
C CYS A 164 31.45 10.83 21.45
N SER A 165 31.30 12.11 21.11
CA SER A 165 30.41 12.57 20.05
C SER A 165 31.24 12.93 18.82
N ALA A 166 30.79 12.50 17.64
CA ALA A 166 31.46 12.84 16.39
C ALA A 166 31.36 14.34 16.05
N THR A 167 30.48 15.09 16.72
CA THR A 167 30.40 16.55 16.59
C THR A 167 31.41 17.29 17.49
N CYS A 168 32.04 16.62 18.45
CA CYS A 168 33.01 17.23 19.36
C CYS A 168 34.29 17.65 18.63
N ALA A 169 34.66 18.93 18.74
CA ALA A 169 35.84 19.49 18.07
C ALA A 169 37.14 18.84 18.56
N GLN A 170 37.26 18.61 19.87
CA GLN A 170 38.43 17.99 20.48
C GLN A 170 38.56 16.52 20.07
N TRP A 171 37.45 15.79 19.97
CA TRP A 171 37.46 14.43 19.43
C TRP A 171 37.90 14.39 17.97
N LYS A 172 37.44 15.32 17.12
CA LYS A 172 37.90 15.41 15.72
C LYS A 172 39.39 15.71 15.63
N ALA A 173 39.92 16.57 16.50
CA ALA A 173 41.35 16.86 16.56
C ALA A 173 42.15 15.63 17.00
N LEU A 174 41.72 14.95 18.07
CA LEU A 174 42.29 13.70 18.55
C LEU A 174 42.33 12.63 17.44
N LYS A 175 41.20 12.42 16.77
CA LYS A 175 41.10 11.48 15.64
C LYS A 175 42.15 11.76 14.57
N ARG A 176 42.28 13.02 14.13
CA ARG A 176 43.29 13.41 13.12
C ARG A 176 44.72 13.18 13.58
N THR A 177 45.00 13.38 14.87
CA THR A 177 46.32 13.10 15.43
C THR A 177 46.61 11.60 15.40
N ILE A 178 45.68 10.77 15.86
CA ILE A 178 45.80 9.30 15.83
C ILE A 178 45.93 8.79 14.38
N ASP A 179 45.14 9.31 13.46
CA ASP A 179 45.18 8.93 12.03
C ASP A 179 46.56 9.22 11.39
N ARG A 180 47.29 10.24 11.86
CA ARG A 180 48.64 10.60 11.35
C ARG A 180 49.78 9.90 12.08
N ASN A 181 49.70 9.84 13.42
CA ASN A 181 50.83 9.49 14.28
C ASN A 181 50.69 8.11 14.94
N GLY A 182 49.54 7.45 14.80
CA GLY A 182 49.20 6.22 15.52
C GLY A 182 48.80 6.48 16.98
N GLN A 183 48.47 5.40 17.70
CA GLN A 183 47.99 5.47 19.09
C GLN A 183 49.08 5.80 20.12
N GLY A 184 50.35 5.55 19.80
CA GLY A 184 51.48 5.64 20.74
C GLY A 184 51.82 7.05 21.24
N ASP A 185 51.25 8.08 20.61
CA ASP A 185 51.51 9.50 20.93
C ASP A 185 50.48 10.08 21.93
N LEU A 186 49.61 9.24 22.51
CA LEU A 186 48.57 9.63 23.47
C LEU A 186 49.13 9.66 24.90
N THR A 187 49.84 10.73 25.25
CA THR A 187 50.32 10.97 26.62
C THR A 187 49.59 12.17 27.23
N LYS A 188 49.56 12.29 28.56
CA LYS A 188 48.97 13.48 29.22
C LYS A 188 49.66 14.79 28.83
N GLU A 189 50.92 14.73 28.40
CA GLU A 189 51.73 15.89 28.00
C GLU A 189 51.41 16.35 26.57
N SER A 190 51.05 15.43 25.68
CA SER A 190 50.61 15.71 24.31
C SER A 190 49.09 15.88 24.17
N ALA A 191 48.33 15.58 25.22
CA ALA A 191 46.88 15.64 25.22
C ALA A 191 46.34 17.08 25.27
N SER A 192 45.19 17.28 24.62
CA SER A 192 44.50 18.57 24.66
C SER A 192 43.79 18.80 26.00
N GLN A 193 43.46 20.05 26.28
CA GLN A 193 42.60 20.38 27.44
C GLN A 193 41.25 19.63 27.37
N PRO A 194 40.66 19.24 28.51
CA PRO A 194 39.36 18.59 28.56
C PRO A 194 38.31 19.41 27.81
N CYS A 195 37.48 18.74 27.03
CA CYS A 195 36.35 19.38 26.37
C CYS A 195 35.23 19.66 27.38
N PHE A 196 34.29 20.54 27.02
CA PHE A 196 33.15 20.87 27.87
C PHE A 196 32.39 19.61 28.33
N ASP A 197 32.15 18.66 27.42
CA ASP A 197 31.45 17.42 27.75
C ASP A 197 32.19 16.59 28.81
N ALA A 198 33.52 16.56 28.78
CA ALA A 198 34.33 15.89 29.80
C ALA A 198 34.20 16.59 31.15
N HIS A 199 34.24 17.93 31.18
CA HIS A 199 34.06 18.71 32.42
C HIS A 199 32.71 18.46 33.11
N ILE A 200 31.65 18.23 32.34
CA ILE A 200 30.31 17.95 32.89
C ILE A 200 30.00 16.45 33.00
N GLY A 201 30.98 15.57 32.76
CA GLY A 201 30.87 14.12 32.95
C GLY A 201 30.04 13.37 31.88
N ILE A 202 29.75 14.00 30.74
CA ILE A 202 29.09 13.38 29.57
C ILE A 202 30.13 12.83 28.58
N GLY A 203 31.28 13.48 28.51
CA GLY A 203 32.43 13.07 27.71
C GLY A 203 33.32 12.12 28.50
N PRO A 204 33.94 11.13 27.84
CA PRO A 204 34.78 10.14 28.50
C PRO A 204 36.21 10.63 28.80
N GLY A 205 36.57 11.86 28.43
CA GLY A 205 37.92 12.39 28.66
C GLY A 205 39.01 11.85 27.70
N ALA A 206 38.63 11.24 26.58
CA ALA A 206 39.58 10.71 25.59
C ALA A 206 40.53 11.79 25.01
N CYS A 207 40.05 13.03 24.84
CA CYS A 207 40.85 14.13 24.30
C CYS A 207 41.93 14.66 25.24
N CYS A 208 41.80 14.41 26.55
CA CYS A 208 42.74 14.78 27.60
C CYS A 208 43.46 13.57 28.21
N ALA A 209 43.39 12.40 27.55
CA ALA A 209 44.00 11.15 28.00
C ALA A 209 43.60 10.73 29.43
N GLU A 210 42.36 11.05 29.85
CA GLU A 210 41.78 10.58 31.12
C GLU A 210 41.26 9.15 31.03
N ILE A 211 41.03 8.64 29.82
CA ILE A 211 40.60 7.26 29.57
C ILE A 211 41.48 6.64 28.47
N THR A 212 41.86 5.39 28.68
CA THR A 212 42.58 4.61 27.68
C THR A 212 41.64 4.02 26.62
N PRO A 213 42.12 3.61 25.44
CA PRO A 213 41.30 2.91 24.45
C PRO A 213 40.63 1.63 25.00
N ASP A 214 41.34 0.85 25.83
CA ASP A 214 40.83 -0.40 26.40
C ASP A 214 39.70 -0.16 27.41
N GLU A 215 39.87 0.81 28.31
CA GLU A 215 38.81 1.24 29.23
C GLU A 215 37.61 1.81 28.45
N TYR A 216 37.88 2.60 27.39
CA TYR A 216 36.83 3.16 26.56
C TYR A 216 36.02 2.10 25.80
N ALA A 217 36.66 0.99 25.40
CA ALA A 217 35.98 -0.11 24.74
C ALA A 217 34.85 -0.73 25.60
N VAL A 218 34.97 -0.68 26.93
CA VAL A 218 33.90 -1.07 27.87
C VAL A 218 32.70 -0.14 27.73
N ASN A 219 32.92 1.18 27.69
CA ASN A 219 31.86 2.16 27.45
C ASN A 219 31.18 1.97 26.09
N VAL A 220 31.97 1.67 25.05
CA VAL A 220 31.44 1.38 23.70
C VAL A 220 30.51 0.16 23.73
N LYS A 221 30.88 -0.93 24.40
CA LYS A 221 30.03 -2.13 24.55
C LYS A 221 28.74 -1.81 25.33
N ARG A 222 28.84 -1.00 26.39
CA ARG A 222 27.69 -0.57 27.21
C ARG A 222 26.70 0.27 26.41
N VAL A 223 27.17 1.26 25.66
CA VAL A 223 26.26 2.11 24.86
C VAL A 223 25.62 1.33 23.72
N GLU A 224 26.35 0.39 23.12
CA GLU A 224 25.84 -0.52 22.09
C GLU A 224 24.73 -1.43 22.64
N ARG A 225 24.90 -1.98 23.85
CA ARG A 225 23.87 -2.76 24.55
C ARG A 225 22.62 -1.90 24.83
N PHE A 226 22.80 -0.68 25.31
CA PHE A 226 21.72 0.26 25.58
C PHE A 226 20.93 0.63 24.31
N LEU A 227 21.62 0.99 23.23
CA LEU A 227 21.00 1.35 21.94
C LEU A 227 20.33 0.15 21.25
N SER A 228 20.77 -1.07 21.54
CA SER A 228 20.14 -2.31 21.09
C SER A 228 18.87 -2.69 21.89
N GLY A 229 18.53 -1.95 22.93
CA GLY A 229 17.30 -2.12 23.71
C GLY A 229 17.38 -3.08 24.90
N HIS A 230 18.57 -3.55 25.28
CA HIS A 230 18.77 -4.42 26.46
C HIS A 230 18.91 -3.53 27.70
N ARG A 231 17.80 -3.21 28.36
CA ARG A 231 17.74 -2.21 29.44
C ARG A 231 17.71 -2.82 30.82
N THR A 232 17.10 -4.00 30.96
CA THR A 232 16.92 -4.63 32.27
C THR A 232 18.27 -5.06 32.84
N GLU A 233 19.04 -5.86 32.08
CA GLU A 233 20.40 -6.25 32.46
C GLU A 233 21.31 -5.03 32.72
N PHE A 234 21.13 -3.97 31.93
CA PHE A 234 21.92 -2.74 32.09
C PHE A 234 21.59 -1.98 33.39
N ILE A 235 20.32 -1.98 33.82
CA ILE A 235 19.91 -1.43 35.12
C ILE A 235 20.46 -2.29 36.25
N ASP A 236 20.48 -3.61 36.11
CA ASP A 236 21.00 -4.53 37.10
C ASP A 236 22.52 -4.33 37.30
N ASP A 237 23.28 -4.23 36.20
CA ASP A 237 24.72 -3.91 36.22
C ASP A 237 24.99 -2.57 36.96
N LEU A 238 24.25 -1.51 36.61
CA LEU A 238 24.39 -0.22 37.27
C LEU A 238 23.95 -0.27 38.75
N SER A 239 22.96 -1.08 39.08
CA SER A 239 22.49 -1.21 40.46
C SER A 239 23.55 -1.89 41.32
N PHE A 240 24.25 -2.89 40.77
CA PHE A 240 25.39 -3.53 41.42
C PHE A 240 26.54 -2.53 41.63
N GLU A 241 26.94 -1.79 40.59
CA GLU A 241 28.00 -0.76 40.70
C GLU A 241 27.64 0.35 41.71
N MET A 242 26.37 0.73 41.78
CA MET A 242 25.89 1.70 42.77
C MET A 242 26.00 1.16 44.20
N GLN A 243 25.67 -0.12 44.40
CA GLN A 243 25.78 -0.79 45.70
C GLN A 243 27.25 -0.93 46.13
N GLU A 244 28.14 -1.30 45.21
CA GLU A 244 29.58 -1.36 45.44
C GLU A 244 30.13 0.03 45.86
N ALA A 245 29.84 1.08 45.08
CA ALA A 245 30.26 2.44 45.42
C ALA A 245 29.71 2.92 46.78
N ALA A 246 28.48 2.53 47.13
CA ALA A 246 27.92 2.84 48.44
C ALA A 246 28.58 2.06 49.58
N GLN A 247 29.01 0.81 49.35
CA GLN A 247 29.80 0.02 50.31
C GLN A 247 31.18 0.64 50.53
N ASP A 248 31.79 1.18 49.48
CA ASP A 248 33.06 1.90 49.53
C ASP A 248 32.95 3.33 50.10
N LEU A 249 31.75 3.75 50.54
CA LEU A 249 31.44 5.10 51.03
C LEU A 249 31.65 6.22 49.99
N ASP A 250 31.71 5.90 48.70
CA ASP A 250 31.77 6.86 47.59
C ASP A 250 30.35 7.28 47.17
N PHE A 251 29.74 8.12 48.02
CA PHE A 251 28.36 8.59 47.82
C PHE A 251 28.20 9.47 46.58
N GLU A 252 29.26 10.14 46.13
CA GLU A 252 29.22 10.92 44.89
C GLU A 252 29.08 10.00 43.68
N ARG A 253 29.91 8.96 43.58
CA ARG A 253 29.82 7.96 42.51
C ARG A 253 28.48 7.23 42.56
N ALA A 254 28.04 6.78 43.74
CA ALA A 254 26.74 6.15 43.91
C ALA A 254 25.59 7.07 43.48
N GLY A 255 25.64 8.36 43.84
CA GLY A 255 24.66 9.36 43.43
C GLY A 255 24.60 9.57 41.91
N ARG A 256 25.76 9.62 41.24
CA ARG A 256 25.85 9.72 39.77
C ARG A 256 25.26 8.48 39.10
N ILE A 257 25.55 7.29 39.60
CA ILE A 257 24.99 6.03 39.06
C ILE A 257 23.46 5.98 39.26
N LYS A 258 22.97 6.39 40.44
CA LYS A 258 21.54 6.50 40.72
C LYS A 258 20.84 7.42 39.72
N ALA A 259 21.40 8.59 39.43
CA ALA A 259 20.84 9.51 38.44
C ALA A 259 20.76 8.90 37.03
N ARG A 260 21.73 8.05 36.65
CA ARG A 260 21.68 7.28 35.39
C ARG A 260 20.54 6.26 35.40
N ILE A 261 20.38 5.49 36.49
CA ILE A 261 19.28 4.54 36.66
C ILE A 261 17.92 5.25 36.56
N ASP A 262 17.76 6.38 37.24
CA ASP A 262 16.52 7.17 37.23
C ASP A 262 16.21 7.70 35.82
N THR A 263 17.23 8.14 35.06
CA THR A 263 17.08 8.55 33.66
C THR A 263 16.54 7.40 32.79
N ILE A 264 17.03 6.18 32.98
CA ILE A 264 16.58 5.00 32.24
C ILE A 264 15.15 4.64 32.63
N LYS A 265 14.81 4.66 33.92
CA LYS A 265 13.45 4.37 34.41
C LYS A 265 12.41 5.33 33.84
N GLN A 266 12.71 6.64 33.81
CA GLN A 266 11.81 7.64 33.20
C GLN A 266 11.57 7.40 31.70
N LEU A 267 12.57 6.89 30.98
CA LEU A 267 12.41 6.52 29.57
C LEU A 267 11.49 5.31 29.40
N ASN A 268 11.49 4.38 30.36
CA ASN A 268 10.60 3.22 30.35
C ASN A 268 9.14 3.61 30.63
N ASP A 269 8.89 4.58 31.51
CA ASP A 269 7.53 5.02 31.85
C ASP A 269 6.80 5.72 30.68
N ARG A 270 7.56 6.29 29.74
CA ARG A 270 7.01 6.91 28.51
C ARG A 270 6.66 5.91 27.42
N GLN A 271 7.15 4.67 27.49
CA GLN A 271 6.96 3.65 26.46
C GLN A 271 5.82 2.73 26.84
N HIS A 272 4.86 2.52 25.93
CA HIS A 272 3.72 1.63 26.18
C HIS A 272 4.23 0.20 26.38
N ALA A 273 4.01 -0.34 27.59
CA ALA A 273 4.22 -1.75 27.88
C ALA A 273 3.26 -2.59 27.04
N VAL A 274 3.81 -3.62 26.39
CA VAL A 274 3.02 -4.64 25.72
C VAL A 274 2.86 -5.81 26.69
N SER A 275 1.66 -6.40 26.74
CA SER A 275 1.32 -7.46 27.71
C SER A 275 2.19 -8.75 27.56
N ALA A 276 2.85 -8.92 26.41
CA ALA A 276 3.78 -10.01 26.16
C ALA A 276 5.14 -9.81 26.86
N ARG A 277 5.25 -10.29 28.11
CA ARG A 277 6.51 -10.32 28.87
C ARG A 277 7.65 -10.96 28.06
N ASN A 278 8.82 -10.30 28.05
CA ASN A 278 10.06 -10.75 27.40
C ASN A 278 9.99 -10.91 25.86
N LEU A 279 9.02 -10.29 25.19
CA LEU A 279 8.96 -10.30 23.73
C LEU A 279 10.09 -9.45 23.13
N ASN A 280 10.94 -10.06 22.32
CA ASN A 280 11.97 -9.40 21.50
C ASN A 280 11.65 -9.62 20.02
N ALA A 281 10.76 -8.78 19.49
CA ALA A 281 10.21 -8.96 18.16
C ALA A 281 10.08 -7.63 17.42
N ASP A 282 10.10 -7.68 16.11
CA ASP A 282 9.58 -6.59 15.28
C ASP A 282 8.20 -6.99 14.75
N VAL A 283 7.19 -6.12 14.92
CA VAL A 283 5.83 -6.37 14.44
C VAL A 283 5.55 -5.49 13.25
N ILE A 284 5.21 -6.10 12.11
CA ILE A 284 5.03 -5.42 10.84
C ILE A 284 3.56 -5.47 10.43
N GLY A 285 3.00 -4.31 10.16
CA GLY A 285 1.64 -4.15 9.64
C GLY A 285 1.65 -3.40 8.33
N LEU A 286 0.81 -3.82 7.39
CA LEU A 286 0.73 -3.25 6.04
C LEU A 286 -0.71 -2.81 5.76
N PHE A 287 -0.88 -1.67 5.10
CA PHE A 287 -2.18 -1.15 4.69
C PHE A 287 -2.09 -0.60 3.28
N ARG A 288 -3.04 -0.98 2.40
CA ARG A 288 -2.98 -0.67 0.96
C ARG A 288 -4.10 0.26 0.56
N GLU A 289 -3.81 1.25 -0.26
CA GLU A 289 -4.79 2.18 -0.79
C GLU A 289 -4.38 2.61 -2.20
N GLU A 290 -5.22 2.31 -3.19
CA GLU A 290 -4.99 2.69 -4.60
C GLU A 290 -3.57 2.29 -5.08
N THR A 291 -2.78 3.25 -5.51
CA THR A 291 -1.41 3.15 -6.04
C THR A 291 -0.31 3.12 -4.96
N VAL A 292 -0.66 3.23 -3.67
CA VAL A 292 0.32 3.29 -2.57
C VAL A 292 0.00 2.32 -1.43
N ALA A 293 1.01 1.95 -0.66
CA ALA A 293 0.86 1.17 0.56
C ALA A 293 1.60 1.83 1.72
N GLY A 294 1.02 1.83 2.90
CA GLY A 294 1.68 2.16 4.15
C GLY A 294 2.20 0.90 4.82
N VAL A 295 3.38 0.97 5.41
CA VAL A 295 3.93 -0.09 6.28
C VAL A 295 4.31 0.53 7.61
N HIS A 296 4.00 -0.16 8.70
CA HIS A 296 4.37 0.24 10.04
C HIS A 296 5.14 -0.89 10.72
N VAL A 297 6.25 -0.54 11.37
CA VAL A 297 7.08 -1.47 12.14
C VAL A 297 7.10 -1.04 13.59
N PHE A 298 6.60 -1.87 14.50
CA PHE A 298 6.91 -1.74 15.92
C PHE A 298 8.17 -2.51 16.26
N ILE A 299 9.14 -1.85 16.86
CA ILE A 299 10.35 -2.49 17.37
C ILE A 299 10.11 -2.76 18.86
N ILE A 300 9.93 -4.03 19.22
CA ILE A 300 9.65 -4.47 20.58
C ILE A 300 10.90 -5.15 21.16
N ARG A 301 11.39 -4.64 22.28
CA ARG A 301 12.48 -5.26 23.05
C ARG A 301 12.05 -5.38 24.51
N GLU A 302 12.35 -6.51 25.15
CA GLU A 302 11.96 -6.81 26.53
C GLU A 302 10.44 -6.60 26.81
N GLY A 303 9.58 -6.87 25.83
CA GLY A 303 8.12 -6.66 25.94
C GLY A 303 7.68 -5.19 25.89
N ARG A 304 8.55 -4.26 25.48
CA ARG A 304 8.24 -2.82 25.35
C ARG A 304 8.46 -2.33 23.93
N ILE A 305 7.60 -1.44 23.45
CA ILE A 305 7.82 -0.75 22.18
C ILE A 305 8.93 0.29 22.39
N ILE A 306 10.13 -0.02 21.91
CA ILE A 306 11.28 0.89 22.03
C ILE A 306 11.28 1.95 20.94
N ASN A 307 10.70 1.63 19.79
CA ASN A 307 10.61 2.52 18.63
C ASN A 307 9.50 2.03 17.69
N ASN A 308 9.08 2.91 16.77
CA ASN A 308 8.23 2.54 15.65
C ASN A 308 8.73 3.22 14.37
N ASN A 309 8.39 2.70 13.19
CA ASN A 309 8.79 3.28 11.92
C ASN A 309 7.63 3.21 10.92
N ASP A 310 7.43 4.30 10.17
CA ASP A 310 6.41 4.44 9.14
C ASP A 310 7.08 4.49 7.76
N PHE A 311 6.59 3.69 6.82
CA PHE A 311 7.06 3.65 5.43
C PHE A 311 5.89 3.77 4.45
N VAL A 312 6.17 4.33 3.27
CA VAL A 312 5.21 4.36 2.16
C VAL A 312 5.87 3.76 0.93
N LEU A 313 5.21 2.75 0.37
CA LEU A 313 5.63 2.03 -0.83
C LEU A 313 4.76 2.46 -2.02
N ASN A 314 5.38 2.43 -3.21
CA ASN A 314 4.71 2.55 -4.49
C ASN A 314 4.01 1.24 -4.87
N LYS A 315 3.19 1.28 -5.93
CA LYS A 315 2.48 0.14 -6.54
C LYS A 315 1.31 -0.45 -5.74
N GLY A 316 1.05 0.02 -4.51
CA GLY A 316 -0.25 -0.11 -3.82
C GLY A 316 -0.97 -1.44 -4.02
N LYS A 317 -2.17 -1.42 -4.63
CA LYS A 317 -3.03 -2.60 -4.89
C LYS A 317 -2.58 -3.50 -6.05
N ASN A 318 -1.48 -3.20 -6.75
CA ASN A 318 -1.10 -3.89 -8.00
C ASN A 318 -0.09 -5.03 -7.81
N VAL A 319 0.61 -5.04 -6.68
CA VAL A 319 1.61 -6.06 -6.34
C VAL A 319 1.06 -6.90 -5.20
N PRO A 320 1.09 -8.24 -5.22
CA PRO A 320 0.58 -9.06 -4.12
C PRO A 320 1.18 -8.70 -2.76
N ASP A 321 0.45 -9.03 -1.69
CA ASP A 321 0.90 -8.77 -0.32
C ASP A 321 2.24 -9.45 0.00
N ASP A 322 2.44 -10.67 -0.50
CA ASP A 322 3.69 -11.42 -0.34
C ASP A 322 4.86 -10.68 -0.96
N ASP A 323 4.77 -10.33 -2.25
CA ASP A 323 5.79 -9.55 -2.97
C ASP A 323 6.07 -8.20 -2.27
N LEU A 324 5.03 -7.47 -1.81
CA LEU A 324 5.20 -6.20 -1.11
C LEU A 324 5.93 -6.37 0.23
N LEU A 325 5.50 -7.35 1.03
CA LEU A 325 6.09 -7.66 2.32
C LEU A 325 7.54 -8.12 2.15
N HIS A 326 7.79 -9.00 1.19
CA HIS A 326 9.10 -9.53 0.85
C HIS A 326 10.09 -8.40 0.49
N ASN A 327 9.73 -7.57 -0.50
CA ASN A 327 10.57 -6.43 -0.91
C ASN A 327 10.80 -5.43 0.24
N PHE A 328 9.77 -5.18 1.05
CA PHE A 328 9.89 -4.32 2.23
C PHE A 328 10.88 -4.87 3.24
N LEU A 329 10.74 -6.15 3.63
CA LEU A 329 11.57 -6.83 4.62
C LEU A 329 13.03 -6.84 4.20
N LEU A 330 13.32 -7.17 2.93
CA LEU A 330 14.67 -7.14 2.39
C LEU A 330 15.30 -5.77 2.53
N ARG A 331 14.63 -4.72 2.06
CA ARG A 331 15.20 -3.36 2.10
C ARG A 331 15.30 -2.83 3.52
N TYR A 332 14.28 -3.08 4.35
CA TYR A 332 14.26 -2.64 5.74
C TYR A 332 15.43 -3.27 6.52
N TYR A 333 15.52 -4.61 6.52
CA TYR A 333 16.56 -5.30 7.26
C TYR A 333 17.94 -5.19 6.63
N ASP A 334 18.04 -4.93 5.32
CA ASP A 334 19.32 -4.60 4.71
C ASP A 334 19.89 -3.29 5.26
N SER A 335 19.02 -2.29 5.45
CA SER A 335 19.35 -0.96 5.95
C SER A 335 19.54 -0.86 7.48
N THR A 336 19.53 -1.95 8.26
CA THR A 336 19.74 -1.87 9.71
C THR A 336 20.61 -3.01 10.25
N THR A 337 21.30 -2.76 11.36
CA THR A 337 22.05 -3.78 12.11
C THR A 337 21.31 -4.28 13.35
N SER A 338 20.12 -3.73 13.64
CA SER A 338 19.28 -4.12 14.77
C SER A 338 18.30 -5.22 14.35
N ILE A 339 18.76 -6.47 14.35
CA ILE A 339 17.94 -7.63 13.97
C ILE A 339 17.21 -8.21 15.20
N PRO A 340 15.87 -8.43 15.15
CA PRO A 340 15.12 -9.03 16.25
C PRO A 340 15.32 -10.56 16.30
N ARG A 341 14.86 -11.21 17.37
CA ARG A 341 14.78 -12.69 17.42
C ARG A 341 13.52 -13.22 16.74
N GLU A 342 12.49 -12.40 16.63
CA GLU A 342 11.22 -12.77 16.02
C GLU A 342 10.70 -11.63 15.13
N VAL A 343 10.22 -11.95 13.93
CA VAL A 343 9.53 -11.02 13.04
C VAL A 343 8.07 -11.46 12.95
N ILE A 344 7.15 -10.61 13.40
CA ILE A 344 5.72 -10.92 13.48
C ILE A 344 5.00 -10.21 12.33
N VAL A 345 4.34 -10.99 11.48
CA VAL A 345 3.67 -10.55 10.26
C VAL A 345 2.24 -11.08 10.20
N ARG A 346 1.40 -10.52 9.33
CA ARG A 346 0.02 -11.01 9.13
C ARG A 346 -0.01 -12.38 8.44
N THR A 347 0.84 -12.54 7.43
CA THR A 347 0.98 -13.74 6.60
C THR A 347 2.48 -14.01 6.44
N LEU A 348 2.88 -15.28 6.51
CA LEU A 348 4.27 -15.65 6.31
C LEU A 348 4.67 -15.44 4.84
N PRO A 349 5.89 -14.93 4.57
CA PRO A 349 6.42 -14.89 3.22
C PRO A 349 6.59 -16.29 2.63
N ASP A 350 6.44 -16.44 1.31
CA ASP A 350 6.65 -17.72 0.61
C ASP A 350 8.07 -18.28 0.82
N ASP A 351 9.05 -17.41 1.03
CA ASP A 351 10.47 -17.73 1.22
C ASP A 351 10.94 -17.61 2.69
N THR A 352 10.03 -17.81 3.65
CA THR A 352 10.29 -17.67 5.09
C THR A 352 11.62 -18.33 5.53
N GLU A 353 11.90 -19.56 5.12
CA GLU A 353 13.12 -20.28 5.51
C GLU A 353 14.41 -19.56 5.07
N ALA A 354 14.43 -19.04 3.85
CA ALA A 354 15.57 -18.28 3.32
C ALA A 354 15.73 -16.93 4.03
N MET A 355 14.62 -16.27 4.36
CA MET A 355 14.63 -15.02 5.13
C MET A 355 15.11 -15.22 6.57
N GLU A 356 14.67 -16.29 7.24
CA GLU A 356 15.13 -16.66 8.57
C GLU A 356 16.63 -16.95 8.59
N ALA A 357 17.13 -17.69 7.59
CA ALA A 357 18.56 -17.96 7.45
C ALA A 357 19.36 -16.66 7.26
N TRP A 358 18.92 -15.80 6.34
CA TRP A 358 19.54 -14.50 6.09
C TRP A 358 19.62 -13.62 7.34
N LEU A 359 18.49 -13.44 8.03
CA LEU A 359 18.42 -12.61 9.22
C LEU A 359 19.19 -13.23 10.38
N THR A 360 19.23 -14.56 10.48
CA THR A 360 20.03 -15.27 11.48
C THR A 360 21.53 -15.03 11.26
N GLU A 361 22.00 -15.12 10.02
CA GLU A 361 23.39 -14.78 9.68
C GLU A 361 23.69 -13.32 10.03
N LYS A 362 22.80 -12.40 9.63
CA LYS A 362 22.96 -10.97 9.91
C LYS A 362 22.88 -10.61 11.39
N LEU A 363 22.10 -11.35 12.18
CA LEU A 363 22.06 -11.22 13.63
C LEU A 363 23.43 -11.54 14.26
N ALA A 364 24.21 -12.44 13.62
CA ALA A 364 25.57 -12.83 14.03
C ALA A 364 25.68 -13.11 15.54
N SER A 365 24.68 -13.82 16.08
CA SER A 365 24.58 -14.04 17.53
C SER A 365 25.70 -14.96 18.00
N VAL A 366 26.54 -14.46 18.92
CA VAL A 366 27.59 -15.23 19.60
C VAL A 366 27.02 -16.47 20.32
N HIS A 367 25.72 -16.44 20.69
CA HIS A 367 25.04 -17.50 21.41
C HIS A 367 24.20 -18.42 20.49
N GLY A 368 24.37 -18.32 19.16
CA GLY A 368 23.64 -19.15 18.19
C GLY A 368 22.13 -18.89 18.13
N ALA A 369 21.69 -17.70 18.56
CA ALA A 369 20.27 -17.33 18.47
C ALA A 369 19.83 -17.23 17.01
N LYS A 370 18.64 -17.75 16.71
CA LYS A 370 18.02 -17.70 15.38
C LYS A 370 16.92 -16.65 15.32
N VAL A 371 16.69 -16.14 14.13
CA VAL A 371 15.54 -15.29 13.79
C VAL A 371 14.43 -16.19 13.28
N ILE A 372 13.21 -15.99 13.79
CA ILE A 372 12.03 -16.72 13.34
C ILE A 372 10.94 -15.76 12.84
N PHE A 373 10.13 -16.19 11.87
CA PHE A 373 8.92 -15.50 11.46
C PHE A 373 7.68 -16.13 12.09
N THR A 374 6.76 -15.29 12.55
CA THR A 374 5.51 -15.74 13.16
C THR A 374 4.32 -15.03 12.53
N ALA A 375 3.34 -15.79 12.06
CA ALA A 375 2.03 -15.28 11.64
C ALA A 375 0.94 -15.69 12.65
N PRO A 376 0.71 -14.90 13.72
CA PRO A 376 -0.21 -15.28 14.79
C PRO A 376 -1.65 -15.31 14.29
N LYS A 377 -2.41 -16.34 14.70
CA LYS A 377 -3.84 -16.47 14.37
C LYS A 377 -4.77 -16.10 15.53
N ARG A 378 -4.29 -16.16 16.78
CA ARG A 378 -5.03 -15.80 18.01
C ARG A 378 -4.08 -15.22 19.07
N GLY A 379 -4.65 -14.59 20.09
CA GLY A 379 -3.91 -14.04 21.24
C GLY A 379 -3.38 -12.62 21.03
N GLU A 380 -2.55 -12.15 21.97
CA GLU A 380 -2.09 -10.76 22.02
C GLU A 380 -1.27 -10.32 20.81
N LYS A 381 -0.48 -11.24 20.21
CA LYS A 381 0.31 -10.96 19.01
C LYS A 381 -0.56 -10.55 17.82
N VAL A 382 -1.80 -11.06 17.70
CA VAL A 382 -2.76 -10.61 16.68
C VAL A 382 -3.18 -9.16 16.92
N GLY A 383 -3.37 -8.78 18.19
CA GLY A 383 -3.65 -7.40 18.58
C GLY A 383 -2.53 -6.44 18.16
N LEU A 384 -1.27 -6.87 18.30
CA LEU A 384 -0.11 -6.08 17.85
C LEU A 384 -0.06 -5.90 16.34
N VAL A 385 -0.29 -6.97 15.57
CA VAL A 385 -0.37 -6.89 14.10
C VAL A 385 -1.50 -5.96 13.67
N SER A 386 -2.68 -6.09 14.28
CA SER A 386 -3.84 -5.24 14.00
C SER A 386 -3.56 -3.76 14.32
N LEU A 387 -2.86 -3.50 15.42
CA LEU A 387 -2.42 -2.16 15.79
C LEU A 387 -1.40 -1.61 14.79
N ALA A 388 -0.47 -2.44 14.30
CA ALA A 388 0.51 -2.05 13.29
C ALA A 388 -0.19 -1.71 11.95
N GLU A 389 -1.11 -2.54 11.48
CA GLU A 389 -1.93 -2.28 10.26
C GLU A 389 -2.72 -0.97 10.40
N LYS A 390 -3.32 -0.72 11.57
CA LYS A 390 -4.01 0.54 11.84
C LYS A 390 -3.07 1.74 11.76
N ASN A 391 -1.87 1.65 12.35
CA ASN A 391 -0.87 2.72 12.28
C ASN A 391 -0.37 2.92 10.84
N ALA A 392 -0.18 1.86 10.07
CA ALA A 392 0.15 1.93 8.65
C ALA A 392 -0.91 2.73 7.87
N SER A 393 -2.20 2.51 8.15
CA SER A 393 -3.28 3.31 7.55
C SER A 393 -3.21 4.80 7.92
N HIS A 394 -2.86 5.12 9.17
CA HIS A 394 -2.72 6.51 9.62
C HIS A 394 -1.48 7.18 9.02
N ALA A 395 -0.37 6.45 8.90
CA ALA A 395 0.84 6.91 8.25
C ALA A 395 0.59 7.24 6.77
N LEU A 396 -0.11 6.36 6.07
CA LEU A 396 -0.50 6.57 4.66
C LEU A 396 -1.39 7.81 4.51
N LYS A 397 -2.40 7.98 5.37
CA LYS A 397 -3.25 9.18 5.37
C LYS A 397 -2.46 10.48 5.60
N ARG A 398 -1.55 10.50 6.58
CA ARG A 398 -0.67 11.65 6.82
C ARG A 398 0.22 11.95 5.61
N TYR A 399 0.75 10.91 4.97
CA TYR A 399 1.55 11.05 3.76
C TYR A 399 0.72 11.66 2.62
N LYS A 400 -0.48 11.14 2.36
CA LYS A 400 -1.39 11.65 1.30
C LYS A 400 -1.68 13.14 1.47
N VAL A 401 -2.00 13.56 2.69
CA VAL A 401 -2.26 14.98 3.00
C VAL A 401 -1.00 15.83 2.84
N ARG A 402 0.13 15.43 3.44
CA ARG A 402 1.37 16.23 3.42
C ARG A 402 1.93 16.44 2.01
N THR A 403 1.78 15.44 1.14
CA THR A 403 2.32 15.47 -0.22
C THR A 403 1.31 15.93 -1.26
N ASN A 404 0.10 16.31 -0.83
CA ASN A 404 -1.01 16.63 -1.71
C ASN A 404 -1.23 15.53 -2.78
N TYR A 405 -1.12 14.28 -2.32
CA TYR A 405 -0.96 13.12 -3.21
C TYR A 405 -2.13 12.93 -4.16
N GLU A 406 -3.35 13.22 -3.70
CA GLU A 406 -4.55 13.04 -4.51
C GLU A 406 -4.55 13.98 -5.72
N ASP A 407 -4.13 15.24 -5.57
CA ASP A 407 -4.03 16.18 -6.70
C ASP A 407 -2.95 15.73 -7.69
N ALA A 408 -1.78 15.34 -7.18
CA ALA A 408 -0.68 14.86 -8.03
C ALA A 408 -1.07 13.58 -8.79
N ARG A 409 -1.73 12.63 -8.12
CA ARG A 409 -2.23 11.39 -8.73
C ARG A 409 -3.27 11.68 -9.80
N VAL A 410 -4.21 12.58 -9.53
CA VAL A 410 -5.25 12.93 -10.50
C VAL A 410 -4.64 13.59 -11.74
N ASN A 411 -3.69 14.50 -11.57
CA ASN A 411 -2.98 15.11 -12.69
C ASN A 411 -2.22 14.07 -13.51
N ASP A 412 -1.44 13.21 -12.85
CA ASP A 412 -0.73 12.10 -13.50
C ASP A 412 -1.69 11.15 -14.24
N ALA A 413 -2.87 10.88 -13.66
CA ALA A 413 -3.89 10.07 -14.32
C ALA A 413 -4.42 10.70 -15.60
N LEU A 414 -4.66 12.02 -15.60
CA LEU A 414 -5.16 12.74 -16.77
C LEU A 414 -4.11 12.82 -17.88
N LEU A 415 -2.85 13.10 -17.54
CA LEU A 415 -1.72 13.10 -18.49
C LEU A 415 -1.46 11.70 -19.07
N GLN A 416 -1.56 10.66 -18.24
CA GLN A 416 -1.46 9.28 -18.71
C GLN A 416 -2.63 8.90 -19.65
N LEU A 417 -3.84 9.39 -19.38
CA LEU A 417 -4.99 9.18 -20.29
C LEU A 417 -4.83 9.97 -21.58
N GLU A 418 -4.35 11.21 -21.55
CA GLU A 418 -4.01 12.01 -22.73
C GLU A 418 -3.07 11.24 -23.65
N SER A 419 -1.94 10.79 -23.09
CA SER A 419 -0.93 10.06 -23.86
C SER A 419 -1.44 8.71 -24.34
N ALA A 420 -2.13 7.93 -23.48
CA ALA A 420 -2.62 6.61 -23.84
C ALA A 420 -3.69 6.69 -24.93
N LEU A 421 -4.62 7.64 -24.81
CA LEU A 421 -5.72 7.81 -25.76
C LEU A 421 -5.37 8.74 -26.93
N ALA A 422 -4.10 9.15 -27.08
CA ALA A 422 -3.62 10.06 -28.12
C ALA A 422 -4.50 11.31 -28.27
N LEU A 423 -4.88 11.93 -27.15
CA LEU A 423 -5.70 13.14 -27.11
C LEU A 423 -4.84 14.38 -27.36
N ASP A 424 -5.44 15.44 -27.89
CA ASP A 424 -4.75 16.72 -28.09
C ASP A 424 -4.38 17.41 -26.76
N ASP A 425 -5.25 17.26 -25.75
CA ASP A 425 -5.10 17.83 -24.41
C ASP A 425 -5.63 16.85 -23.34
N ALA A 426 -5.15 16.99 -22.10
CA ALA A 426 -5.63 16.23 -20.95
C ALA A 426 -7.17 16.35 -20.77
N PRO A 427 -7.90 15.23 -20.59
CA PRO A 427 -9.36 15.25 -20.58
C PRO A 427 -9.91 15.78 -19.25
N MET A 428 -10.10 17.10 -19.19
CA MET A 428 -10.54 17.81 -17.98
C MET A 428 -12.01 17.54 -17.63
N ARG A 429 -12.84 17.16 -18.58
CA ARG A 429 -14.22 16.73 -18.37
C ARG A 429 -14.45 15.38 -19.03
N ILE A 430 -14.72 14.37 -18.20
CA ILE A 430 -15.01 13.01 -18.63
C ILE A 430 -16.47 12.68 -18.32
N GLU A 431 -17.22 12.22 -19.31
CA GLU A 431 -18.58 11.71 -19.12
C GLU A 431 -18.58 10.19 -19.25
N CYS A 432 -19.22 9.48 -18.33
CA CYS A 432 -19.35 8.03 -18.41
C CYS A 432 -20.81 7.58 -18.38
N TYR A 433 -21.13 6.66 -19.28
CA TYR A 433 -22.49 6.18 -19.53
C TYR A 433 -22.61 4.68 -19.23
N ASP A 434 -23.52 4.33 -18.32
CA ASP A 434 -23.94 2.96 -18.02
C ASP A 434 -25.37 2.74 -18.48
N ILE A 435 -25.64 1.65 -19.19
CA ILE A 435 -26.99 1.24 -19.58
C ILE A 435 -27.41 0.06 -18.70
N SER A 436 -28.52 0.24 -17.99
CA SER A 436 -29.04 -0.80 -17.12
C SER A 436 -30.53 -1.04 -17.38
N THR A 437 -30.89 -2.32 -17.59
CA THR A 437 -32.25 -2.77 -17.90
C THR A 437 -32.91 -3.43 -16.68
N ILE A 438 -34.14 -3.04 -16.33
CA ILE A 438 -34.93 -3.66 -15.25
C ILE A 438 -36.05 -4.53 -15.84
N HIS A 439 -36.06 -5.83 -15.53
CA HIS A 439 -37.16 -6.78 -15.79
C HIS A 439 -37.89 -6.55 -17.13
N GLY A 440 -37.12 -6.33 -18.21
CA GLY A 440 -37.63 -6.18 -19.58
C GLY A 440 -38.56 -4.99 -19.87
N SER A 441 -38.75 -4.04 -18.95
CA SER A 441 -39.79 -3.01 -19.11
C SER A 441 -39.37 -1.57 -18.79
N TYR A 442 -38.23 -1.35 -18.10
CA TYR A 442 -37.70 -0.01 -17.88
C TYR A 442 -36.17 0.02 -18.05
N THR A 443 -35.69 0.46 -19.21
CA THR A 443 -34.26 0.71 -19.46
C THR A 443 -33.91 2.16 -19.11
N VAL A 444 -32.80 2.32 -18.39
CA VAL A 444 -32.32 3.63 -17.93
C VAL A 444 -30.83 3.71 -18.20
N ALA A 445 -30.41 4.77 -18.87
CA ALA A 445 -29.00 5.12 -18.95
C ALA A 445 -28.64 6.11 -17.84
N SER A 446 -27.53 5.85 -17.17
CA SER A 446 -26.97 6.66 -16.11
C SER A 446 -25.70 7.34 -16.63
N MET A 447 -25.67 8.66 -16.51
CA MET A 447 -24.52 9.49 -16.89
C MET A 447 -23.89 10.06 -15.62
N VAL A 448 -22.62 9.72 -15.40
CA VAL A 448 -21.78 10.34 -14.37
C VAL A 448 -20.75 11.24 -15.02
N VAL A 449 -20.30 12.24 -14.28
CA VAL A 449 -19.38 13.27 -14.80
C VAL A 449 -18.20 13.38 -13.86
N PHE A 450 -17.00 13.43 -14.42
CA PHE A 450 -15.78 13.74 -13.71
C PHE A 450 -15.20 15.03 -14.28
N THR A 451 -14.95 16.00 -13.41
CA THR A 451 -14.33 17.29 -13.76
C THR A 451 -12.99 17.40 -13.04
N GLY A 452 -11.91 17.65 -13.77
CA GLY A 452 -10.54 17.61 -13.26
C GLY A 452 -10.24 16.27 -12.57
N GLY A 453 -10.70 15.16 -13.16
CA GLY A 453 -10.53 13.81 -12.63
C GLY A 453 -11.27 13.52 -11.30
N ARG A 454 -12.20 14.38 -10.88
CA ARG A 454 -13.01 14.18 -9.66
C ARG A 454 -14.50 14.09 -9.96
N PRO A 455 -15.27 13.28 -9.21
CA PRO A 455 -16.71 13.17 -9.42
C PRO A 455 -17.46 14.50 -9.25
N ASP A 456 -18.15 14.96 -10.29
CA ASP A 456 -18.99 16.15 -10.31
C ASP A 456 -20.48 15.76 -10.23
N LYS A 457 -20.92 15.46 -9.00
CA LYS A 457 -22.26 14.94 -8.71
C LYS A 457 -23.40 15.89 -9.14
N GLY A 458 -23.14 17.19 -9.23
CA GLY A 458 -24.14 18.18 -9.68
C GLY A 458 -24.52 17.98 -11.16
N GLN A 459 -23.62 17.38 -11.94
CA GLN A 459 -23.76 17.19 -13.38
C GLN A 459 -24.28 15.79 -13.74
N TYR A 460 -24.59 14.92 -12.77
CA TYR A 460 -25.07 13.56 -13.07
C TYR A 460 -26.47 13.59 -13.67
N ARG A 461 -26.74 12.78 -14.69
CA ARG A 461 -28.04 12.73 -15.37
C ARG A 461 -28.50 11.30 -15.55
N ARG A 462 -29.82 11.13 -15.66
CA ARG A 462 -30.46 9.85 -15.97
C ARG A 462 -31.34 10.04 -17.19
N PHE A 463 -31.24 9.11 -18.11
CA PHE A 463 -32.03 9.09 -19.33
C PHE A 463 -32.95 7.88 -19.27
N LYS A 464 -34.26 8.15 -19.13
CA LYS A 464 -35.27 7.11 -19.35
C LYS A 464 -35.35 6.87 -20.85
N ILE A 465 -35.08 5.63 -21.26
CA ILE A 465 -35.18 5.18 -22.65
C ILE A 465 -36.67 5.12 -23.01
N LYS A 466 -37.03 5.68 -24.16
CA LYS A 466 -38.42 5.74 -24.64
C LYS A 466 -38.69 4.77 -25.77
N THR A 467 -37.64 4.32 -26.45
CA THR A 467 -37.72 3.40 -27.57
C THR A 467 -38.36 2.08 -27.09
N PRO A 468 -39.42 1.58 -27.76
CA PRO A 468 -40.00 0.28 -27.47
C PRO A 468 -38.95 -0.79 -27.80
N LEU A 469 -38.64 -1.64 -26.82
CA LEU A 469 -37.63 -2.69 -26.95
C LEU A 469 -38.32 -4.02 -26.72
N ASP A 470 -38.37 -4.85 -27.76
CA ASP A 470 -38.91 -6.21 -27.68
C ASP A 470 -37.92 -7.16 -26.96
N GLU A 471 -36.62 -6.84 -27.04
CA GLU A 471 -35.50 -7.44 -26.29
C GLU A 471 -34.55 -6.33 -25.79
N ALA A 472 -33.74 -6.62 -24.75
CA ALA A 472 -32.76 -5.67 -24.21
C ALA A 472 -31.66 -5.34 -25.25
N ASN A 473 -31.91 -4.35 -26.09
CA ASN A 473 -30.97 -3.89 -27.11
C ASN A 473 -30.23 -2.63 -26.62
N ASP A 474 -29.09 -2.86 -25.95
CA ASP A 474 -28.25 -1.79 -25.40
C ASP A 474 -27.69 -0.85 -26.48
N PHE A 475 -27.55 -1.31 -27.73
CA PHE A 475 -27.10 -0.51 -28.87
C PHE A 475 -28.08 0.63 -29.19
N LEU A 476 -29.37 0.30 -29.35
CA LEU A 476 -30.42 1.29 -29.62
C LEU A 476 -30.60 2.25 -28.45
N CYS A 477 -30.45 1.75 -27.22
CA CYS A 477 -30.47 2.58 -26.03
C CYS A 477 -29.33 3.60 -26.03
N MET A 478 -28.13 3.19 -26.43
CA MET A 478 -26.97 4.08 -26.50
C MET A 478 -27.17 5.17 -27.55
N GLN A 479 -27.63 4.81 -28.75
CA GLN A 479 -27.96 5.76 -29.81
C GLN A 479 -29.02 6.79 -29.38
N GLU A 480 -30.09 6.37 -28.68
CA GLU A 480 -31.10 7.29 -28.14
C GLU A 480 -30.49 8.27 -27.10
N VAL A 481 -29.59 7.79 -26.25
CA VAL A 481 -28.97 8.62 -25.21
C VAL A 481 -28.00 9.62 -25.82
N MET A 482 -27.16 9.17 -26.75
CA MET A 482 -26.18 10.02 -27.45
C MET A 482 -26.88 11.12 -28.25
N SER A 483 -27.88 10.77 -29.07
CA SER A 483 -28.68 11.76 -29.81
C SER A 483 -29.32 12.79 -28.88
N ARG A 484 -29.88 12.35 -27.74
CA ARG A 484 -30.53 13.24 -26.77
C ARG A 484 -29.55 14.06 -25.93
N ARG A 485 -28.32 13.62 -25.71
CA ARG A 485 -27.32 14.36 -24.92
C ARG A 485 -26.62 15.40 -25.77
N PHE A 486 -26.29 15.02 -27.00
CA PHE A 486 -25.48 15.79 -27.93
C PHE A 486 -26.31 16.51 -29.00
N ASP A 487 -27.62 16.56 -28.82
CA ASP A 487 -28.48 17.46 -29.57
C ASP A 487 -28.04 18.94 -29.41
N SER A 488 -28.07 19.68 -30.51
CA SER A 488 -27.56 21.05 -30.61
C SER A 488 -28.23 22.06 -29.66
N GLU A 489 -29.49 21.84 -29.26
CA GLU A 489 -30.18 22.71 -28.28
C GLU A 489 -29.75 22.39 -26.84
N ARG A 490 -29.49 21.12 -26.54
CA ARG A 490 -29.07 20.66 -25.21
C ARG A 490 -27.61 20.87 -24.92
N LEU A 491 -26.77 20.90 -25.95
CA LEU A 491 -25.39 21.37 -25.86
C LEU A 491 -25.28 22.83 -25.40
N LYS A 492 -26.34 23.63 -25.59
CA LYS A 492 -26.44 25.02 -25.13
C LYS A 492 -27.14 25.16 -23.77
N ASP A 493 -27.68 24.07 -23.22
CA ASP A 493 -28.33 24.09 -21.90
C ASP A 493 -27.26 24.10 -20.81
N GLU A 494 -27.21 25.19 -20.04
CA GLU A 494 -26.29 25.36 -18.89
C GLU A 494 -26.36 24.19 -17.89
N ARG A 495 -27.50 23.47 -17.84
CA ARG A 495 -27.67 22.29 -16.99
C ARG A 495 -26.81 21.11 -17.42
N PHE A 496 -26.34 21.00 -18.66
CA PHE A 496 -25.44 19.91 -19.07
C PHE A 496 -23.96 20.32 -19.00
N GLY A 497 -23.68 21.60 -18.72
CA GLY A 497 -22.34 22.14 -18.62
C GLY A 497 -21.63 22.19 -19.98
N ARG A 498 -20.29 22.32 -19.94
CA ARG A 498 -19.43 22.28 -21.15
C ARG A 498 -19.51 20.91 -21.83
N LYS A 499 -19.21 20.86 -23.13
CA LYS A 499 -18.89 19.61 -23.83
C LYS A 499 -17.81 18.81 -23.07
N PRO A 500 -17.95 17.46 -22.97
CA PRO A 500 -16.88 16.62 -22.45
C PRO A 500 -15.70 16.58 -23.42
N ASP A 501 -14.51 16.37 -22.87
CA ASP A 501 -13.28 16.16 -23.64
C ASP A 501 -13.14 14.65 -23.97
N LEU A 502 -13.70 13.78 -23.11
CA LEU A 502 -13.73 12.32 -23.29
C LEU A 502 -15.07 11.73 -22.85
N VAL A 503 -15.61 10.81 -23.63
CA VAL A 503 -16.78 9.99 -23.29
C VAL A 503 -16.35 8.53 -23.13
N ILE A 504 -16.68 7.94 -21.98
CA ILE A 504 -16.43 6.52 -21.68
C ILE A 504 -17.77 5.77 -21.62
N LEU A 505 -17.95 4.76 -22.45
CA LEU A 505 -19.14 3.92 -22.45
C LEU A 505 -18.86 2.65 -21.63
N ASP A 506 -19.68 2.30 -20.64
CA ASP A 506 -19.58 1.00 -19.96
C ASP A 506 -20.12 -0.11 -20.88
N GLY A 507 -19.26 -0.55 -21.79
CA GLY A 507 -19.58 -1.45 -22.88
C GLY A 507 -18.37 -1.64 -23.79
N GLY A 508 -18.29 -2.81 -24.43
CA GLY A 508 -17.20 -3.13 -25.35
C GLY A 508 -17.36 -2.47 -26.73
N LYS A 509 -16.69 -3.06 -27.72
CA LYS A 509 -16.70 -2.59 -29.11
C LYS A 509 -18.10 -2.32 -29.70
N PRO A 510 -19.14 -3.14 -29.48
CA PRO A 510 -20.48 -2.88 -30.04
C PRO A 510 -21.09 -1.55 -29.57
N GLN A 511 -20.94 -1.22 -28.29
CA GLN A 511 -21.45 0.03 -27.73
C GLN A 511 -20.67 1.24 -28.24
N LEU A 512 -19.35 1.10 -28.43
CA LEU A 512 -18.51 2.12 -29.02
C LEU A 512 -18.91 2.41 -30.47
N THR A 513 -19.08 1.38 -31.30
CA THR A 513 -19.53 1.54 -32.70
C THR A 513 -20.87 2.27 -32.78
N ALA A 514 -21.82 1.94 -31.89
CA ALA A 514 -23.13 2.60 -31.83
C ALA A 514 -23.04 4.11 -31.59
N ALA A 515 -22.15 4.51 -30.68
CA ALA A 515 -21.95 5.91 -30.35
C ALA A 515 -21.19 6.65 -31.46
N MET A 516 -20.23 6.01 -32.11
CA MET A 516 -19.50 6.58 -33.25
C MET A 516 -20.44 6.91 -34.41
N GLU A 517 -21.30 5.97 -34.81
CA GLU A 517 -22.30 6.20 -35.87
C GLU A 517 -23.18 7.42 -35.56
N MET A 518 -23.59 7.58 -34.30
CA MET A 518 -24.41 8.70 -33.87
C MET A 518 -23.63 10.03 -33.85
N PHE A 519 -22.34 10.00 -33.49
CA PHE A 519 -21.49 11.19 -33.52
C PHE A 519 -21.24 11.65 -34.96
N ASP A 520 -21.03 10.72 -35.89
CA ASP A 520 -20.91 11.00 -37.32
C ASP A 520 -22.21 11.62 -37.88
N GLU A 521 -23.38 11.08 -37.52
CA GLU A 521 -24.69 11.64 -37.90
C GLU A 521 -24.91 13.07 -37.37
N LEU A 522 -24.43 13.36 -36.15
CA LEU A 522 -24.54 14.67 -35.53
C LEU A 522 -23.43 15.65 -35.95
N GLY A 523 -22.44 15.19 -36.70
CA GLY A 523 -21.27 15.97 -37.11
C GLY A 523 -20.38 16.38 -35.94
N ILE A 524 -20.17 15.47 -34.98
CA ILE A 524 -19.33 15.69 -33.80
C ILE A 524 -18.01 14.96 -34.00
N ASP A 525 -16.96 15.72 -34.24
CA ASP A 525 -15.59 15.25 -34.44
C ASP A 525 -14.61 15.74 -33.35
N ASP A 526 -15.07 16.60 -32.45
CA ASP A 526 -14.25 17.29 -31.44
C ASP A 526 -14.23 16.61 -30.06
N ILE A 527 -14.83 15.41 -29.92
CA ILE A 527 -14.96 14.69 -28.64
C ILE A 527 -14.41 13.27 -28.77
N ALA A 528 -13.48 12.89 -27.90
CA ALA A 528 -12.94 11.54 -27.88
C ALA A 528 -13.95 10.52 -27.30
N LEU A 529 -13.97 9.33 -27.88
CA LEU A 529 -14.82 8.20 -27.46
C LEU A 529 -13.96 7.00 -27.05
N ALA A 530 -14.32 6.35 -25.95
CA ALA A 530 -13.76 5.06 -25.56
C ALA A 530 -14.86 4.13 -25.01
N GLY A 531 -14.79 2.84 -25.37
CA GLY A 531 -15.58 1.79 -24.75
C GLY A 531 -14.80 1.13 -23.63
N LEU A 532 -15.42 0.85 -22.48
CA LEU A 532 -14.80 0.17 -21.35
C LEU A 532 -15.44 -1.20 -21.17
N ALA A 533 -14.67 -2.27 -21.41
CA ALA A 533 -15.16 -3.62 -21.15
C ALA A 533 -15.06 -4.00 -19.66
N LYS A 534 -15.95 -4.90 -19.24
CA LYS A 534 -16.07 -5.33 -17.83
C LYS A 534 -14.91 -6.22 -17.37
N GLN A 535 -14.32 -7.01 -18.26
CA GLN A 535 -13.15 -7.82 -17.95
C GLN A 535 -11.89 -6.94 -18.15
N ASP A 536 -11.10 -6.82 -17.09
CA ASP A 536 -9.75 -6.22 -17.07
C ASP A 536 -9.61 -4.71 -17.39
N GLU A 537 -10.71 -3.94 -17.38
CA GLU A 537 -10.71 -2.49 -17.68
C GLU A 537 -10.07 -2.14 -19.03
N GLU A 538 -10.22 -3.04 -19.98
CA GLU A 538 -9.81 -2.86 -21.36
C GLU A 538 -10.57 -1.71 -22.02
N LEU A 539 -9.84 -0.78 -22.63
CA LEU A 539 -10.40 0.36 -23.35
C LEU A 539 -10.42 0.08 -24.86
N PHE A 540 -11.58 0.16 -25.49
CA PHE A 540 -11.72 0.13 -26.94
C PHE A 540 -11.69 1.56 -27.47
N VAL A 541 -10.88 1.82 -28.49
CA VAL A 541 -10.72 3.15 -29.09
C VAL A 541 -10.92 3.12 -30.61
N PRO A 542 -11.44 4.18 -31.25
CA PRO A 542 -11.79 4.19 -32.67
C PRO A 542 -10.63 3.91 -33.65
N TRP A 543 -9.43 4.40 -33.34
CA TRP A 543 -8.26 4.29 -34.22
C TRP A 543 -7.53 2.95 -34.10
N GLN A 544 -7.88 2.12 -33.11
CA GLN A 544 -7.31 0.79 -32.92
C GLN A 544 -8.32 -0.27 -33.36
N SER A 545 -8.07 -0.87 -34.53
CA SER A 545 -8.97 -1.85 -35.13
C SER A 545 -8.86 -3.25 -34.48
N GLU A 546 -7.68 -3.60 -33.99
CA GLU A 546 -7.34 -4.90 -33.40
C GLU A 546 -7.04 -4.78 -31.89
N GLY A 547 -7.77 -5.56 -31.09
CA GLY A 547 -7.59 -5.64 -29.64
C GLY A 547 -7.99 -4.36 -28.87
N PRO A 548 -7.97 -4.44 -27.53
CA PRO A 548 -8.16 -3.30 -26.66
C PRO A 548 -6.85 -2.52 -26.43
N LEU A 549 -7.00 -1.26 -26.03
CA LEU A 549 -5.97 -0.48 -25.37
C LEU A 549 -5.94 -0.83 -23.89
N VAL A 550 -4.77 -1.25 -23.41
CA VAL A 550 -4.59 -1.67 -22.01
C VAL A 550 -3.79 -0.61 -21.26
N LEU A 551 -4.39 -0.04 -20.22
CA LEU A 551 -3.69 0.88 -19.34
C LEU A 551 -2.74 0.11 -18.41
N PRO A 552 -1.52 0.62 -18.12
CA PRO A 552 -0.58 -0.09 -17.27
C PRO A 552 -1.19 -0.38 -15.89
N SER A 553 -1.06 -1.61 -15.41
CA SER A 553 -1.51 -2.01 -14.07
C SER A 553 -0.87 -1.14 -13.03
N GLY A 554 -1.72 -0.51 -12.23
CA GLY A 554 -1.27 0.40 -11.18
C GLY A 554 -0.88 1.79 -11.60
N SER A 555 -1.09 2.13 -12.87
CA SER A 555 -1.07 3.51 -13.34
C SER A 555 -2.17 4.33 -12.67
N ALA A 556 -1.94 5.63 -12.54
CA ALA A 556 -2.94 6.54 -12.01
C ALA A 556 -4.16 6.62 -12.94
N SER A 557 -3.96 6.52 -14.25
CA SER A 557 -5.02 6.48 -15.28
C SER A 557 -5.95 5.28 -15.10
N LEU A 558 -5.41 4.07 -14.92
CA LEU A 558 -6.24 2.87 -14.71
C LEU A 558 -7.11 3.00 -13.45
N TYR A 559 -6.58 3.54 -12.36
CA TYR A 559 -7.39 3.79 -11.16
C TYR A 559 -8.47 4.85 -11.38
N LEU A 560 -8.19 5.89 -12.16
CA LEU A 560 -9.19 6.89 -12.51
C LEU A 560 -10.32 6.27 -13.34
N VAL A 561 -10.00 5.47 -14.35
CA VAL A 561 -10.99 4.74 -15.17
C VAL A 561 -11.84 3.79 -14.33
N LYS A 562 -11.22 3.02 -13.41
CA LYS A 562 -11.94 2.21 -12.41
C LYS A 562 -12.92 3.04 -11.61
N GLN A 563 -12.45 4.17 -11.07
CA GLN A 563 -13.28 5.04 -10.24
C GLN A 563 -14.47 5.62 -11.03
N ILE A 564 -14.27 5.96 -12.30
CA ILE A 564 -15.33 6.44 -13.20
C ILE A 564 -16.39 5.35 -13.42
N ARG A 565 -15.96 4.13 -13.76
CA ARG A 565 -16.86 2.98 -13.95
C ARG A 565 -17.63 2.64 -12.69
N ASP A 566 -16.94 2.48 -11.56
CA ASP A 566 -17.54 2.11 -10.29
C ASP A 566 -18.57 3.16 -9.84
N GLU A 567 -18.30 4.45 -10.11
CA GLU A 567 -19.24 5.53 -9.84
C GLU A 567 -20.46 5.50 -10.78
N ALA A 568 -20.28 5.16 -12.06
CA ALA A 568 -21.37 4.95 -13.01
C ALA A 568 -22.28 3.80 -12.56
N HIS A 569 -21.71 2.64 -12.26
CA HIS A 569 -22.42 1.48 -11.71
C HIS A 569 -23.13 1.80 -10.40
N ARG A 570 -22.45 2.46 -9.46
CA ARG A 570 -23.04 2.87 -8.18
C ARG A 570 -24.25 3.78 -8.40
N PHE A 571 -24.15 4.74 -9.32
CA PHE A 571 -25.24 5.67 -9.62
C PHE A 571 -26.44 4.98 -10.27
N ALA A 572 -26.20 4.01 -11.15
CA ALA A 572 -27.23 3.15 -11.75
C ALA A 572 -27.92 2.26 -10.69
N ILE A 573 -27.16 1.49 -9.91
CA ILE A 573 -27.69 0.59 -8.86
C ILE A 573 -28.53 1.35 -7.83
N THR A 574 -28.10 2.53 -7.41
CA THR A 574 -28.85 3.35 -6.45
C THR A 574 -30.24 3.71 -6.98
N TYR A 575 -30.34 4.02 -8.27
CA TYR A 575 -31.62 4.31 -8.92
C TYR A 575 -32.51 3.08 -9.03
N HIS A 576 -31.94 1.93 -9.37
CA HIS A 576 -32.68 0.66 -9.39
C HIS A 576 -33.26 0.32 -8.02
N ARG A 577 -32.53 0.59 -6.95
CA ARG A 577 -33.02 0.39 -5.58
C ARG A 577 -34.20 1.30 -5.25
N GLU A 578 -34.14 2.57 -5.65
CA GLU A 578 -35.24 3.53 -5.49
C GLU A 578 -36.48 3.13 -6.32
N LEU A 579 -36.27 2.72 -7.58
CA LEU A 579 -37.33 2.28 -8.48
C LEU A 579 -37.95 0.95 -8.05
N ARG A 580 -37.17 -0.05 -7.63
CA ARG A 580 -37.70 -1.29 -7.05
C ARG A 580 -38.52 -1.02 -5.80
N GLY A 581 -38.09 -0.08 -4.96
CA GLY A 581 -38.86 0.38 -3.80
C GLY A 581 -40.22 1.00 -4.17
N LYS A 582 -40.32 1.71 -5.30
CA LYS A 582 -41.56 2.34 -5.81
C LYS A 582 -42.40 1.44 -6.75
N GLY A 583 -41.77 0.48 -7.43
CA GLY A 583 -42.40 -0.44 -8.38
C GLY A 583 -42.97 -1.69 -7.71
N MET A 584 -42.26 -2.29 -6.73
CA MET A 584 -42.79 -3.41 -5.94
C MET A 584 -43.99 -2.98 -5.08
N THR A 585 -44.03 -1.71 -4.66
CA THR A 585 -45.16 -1.14 -3.92
C THR A 585 -46.39 -0.90 -4.78
N ALA A 586 -46.23 -0.80 -6.11
CA ALA A 586 -47.33 -0.81 -7.05
C ALA A 586 -47.84 -2.24 -7.28
N SER A 587 -46.95 -3.17 -7.68
CA SER A 587 -47.31 -4.54 -8.10
C SER A 587 -48.03 -5.37 -7.03
N ILE A 588 -47.51 -5.43 -5.80
CA ILE A 588 -48.03 -6.39 -4.79
C ILE A 588 -49.47 -6.08 -4.39
N LEU A 589 -49.85 -4.80 -4.30
CA LEU A 589 -51.22 -4.41 -3.98
C LEU A 589 -52.15 -4.53 -5.19
N ASP A 590 -51.61 -4.51 -6.42
CA ASP A 590 -52.38 -4.70 -7.65
C ASP A 590 -52.65 -6.20 -7.91
N ASP A 591 -51.80 -7.09 -7.39
CA ASP A 591 -51.94 -8.55 -7.50
C ASP A 591 -52.98 -9.14 -6.51
N VAL A 592 -53.45 -8.36 -5.52
CA VAL A 592 -54.44 -8.82 -4.54
C VAL A 592 -55.85 -8.70 -5.11
N ALA A 593 -56.50 -9.83 -5.32
CA ALA A 593 -57.88 -9.90 -5.77
C ALA A 593 -58.80 -9.07 -4.85
N GLY A 594 -59.50 -8.08 -5.43
CA GLY A 594 -60.40 -7.19 -4.69
C GLY A 594 -59.78 -5.89 -4.18
N ILE A 595 -58.49 -5.63 -4.42
CA ILE A 595 -57.86 -4.32 -4.16
C ILE A 595 -57.81 -3.50 -5.44
N GLY A 596 -58.84 -2.68 -5.65
CA GLY A 596 -58.86 -1.66 -6.70
C GLY A 596 -58.21 -0.33 -6.26
N PRO A 597 -58.11 0.66 -7.17
CA PRO A 597 -57.45 1.96 -6.92
C PRO A 597 -58.04 2.75 -5.73
N VAL A 598 -59.34 2.57 -5.44
CA VAL A 598 -60.01 3.22 -4.30
C VAL A 598 -59.56 2.64 -2.96
N ARG A 599 -59.52 1.29 -2.86
CA ARG A 599 -59.07 0.56 -1.66
C ARG A 599 -57.56 0.74 -1.43
N LYS A 600 -56.78 0.79 -2.51
CA LYS A 600 -55.34 1.11 -2.46
C LYS A 600 -55.09 2.49 -1.85
N LYS A 601 -55.83 3.52 -2.28
CA LYS A 601 -55.76 4.86 -1.67
C LYS A 601 -56.16 4.86 -0.19
N ALA A 602 -57.17 4.07 0.19
CA ALA A 602 -57.58 3.96 1.59
C ALA A 602 -56.47 3.35 2.47
N LEU A 603 -55.83 2.28 2.02
CA LEU A 603 -54.69 1.65 2.70
C LEU A 603 -53.51 2.62 2.88
N TYR A 604 -53.15 3.37 1.82
CA TYR A 604 -52.08 4.36 1.92
C TYR A 604 -52.45 5.54 2.83
N LYS A 605 -53.72 5.96 2.86
CA LYS A 605 -54.19 7.03 3.75
C LYS A 605 -54.13 6.62 5.22
N HIS A 606 -54.48 5.37 5.50
CA HIS A 606 -54.52 4.79 6.85
C HIS A 606 -53.11 4.47 7.38
N PHE A 607 -52.32 3.69 6.63
CA PHE A 607 -51.01 3.20 7.08
C PHE A 607 -49.82 4.09 6.72
N LYS A 608 -50.02 5.14 5.92
CA LYS A 608 -49.02 6.14 5.47
C LYS A 608 -47.93 5.62 4.55
N SER A 609 -47.44 4.40 4.72
CA SER A 609 -46.39 3.80 3.91
C SER A 609 -46.60 2.30 3.68
N PHE A 610 -46.08 1.77 2.58
CA PHE A 610 -46.15 0.32 2.32
C PHE A 610 -45.40 -0.51 3.35
N LYS A 611 -44.30 0.02 3.92
CA LYS A 611 -43.57 -0.65 5.01
C LYS A 611 -44.49 -0.92 6.20
N ASN A 612 -45.39 0.01 6.51
CA ASN A 612 -46.36 -0.15 7.59
C ASN A 612 -47.47 -1.13 7.21
N ILE A 613 -47.94 -1.12 5.96
CA ILE A 613 -48.92 -2.10 5.44
C ILE A 613 -48.33 -3.52 5.51
N LYS A 614 -47.07 -3.70 5.08
CA LYS A 614 -46.36 -4.99 5.08
C LYS A 614 -46.18 -5.60 6.47
N ASN A 615 -46.09 -4.75 7.50
CA ASN A 615 -45.89 -5.17 8.89
C ASN A 615 -47.20 -5.14 9.71
N ALA A 616 -48.34 -4.81 9.09
CA ALA A 616 -49.61 -4.73 9.78
C ALA A 616 -50.14 -6.14 10.10
N SER A 617 -50.73 -6.31 11.28
CA SER A 617 -51.46 -7.53 11.61
C SER A 617 -52.75 -7.63 10.82
N LEU A 618 -53.30 -8.85 10.70
CA LEU A 618 -54.60 -9.06 10.06
C LEU A 618 -55.71 -8.20 10.70
N GLU A 619 -55.68 -8.04 12.03
CA GLU A 619 -56.62 -7.21 12.79
C GLU A 619 -56.51 -5.73 12.39
N GLN A 620 -55.28 -5.21 12.26
CA GLN A 620 -55.06 -3.82 11.82
C GLN A 620 -55.51 -3.60 10.38
N LEU A 621 -55.33 -4.59 9.49
CA LEU A 621 -55.79 -4.50 8.10
C LEU A 621 -57.33 -4.45 7.99
N ARG A 622 -58.04 -5.13 8.90
CA ARG A 622 -59.51 -5.09 9.01
C ARG A 622 -60.06 -3.75 9.49
N GLU A 623 -59.30 -3.05 10.33
CA GLU A 623 -59.66 -1.71 10.82
C GLU A 623 -59.56 -0.61 9.74
N CYS A 624 -58.94 -0.92 8.59
CA CYS A 624 -58.82 0.03 7.50
C CYS A 624 -60.18 0.30 6.82
N PRO A 625 -60.66 1.57 6.80
CA PRO A 625 -61.95 1.90 6.20
C PRO A 625 -62.03 1.53 4.72
N GLY A 626 -63.05 0.75 4.33
CA GLY A 626 -63.29 0.33 2.95
C GLY A 626 -62.64 -0.99 2.53
N ILE A 627 -61.95 -1.67 3.45
CA ILE A 627 -61.44 -3.03 3.28
C ILE A 627 -62.41 -4.01 3.94
N THR A 628 -62.90 -5.00 3.18
CA THR A 628 -63.74 -6.06 3.72
C THR A 628 -62.88 -7.15 4.36
N ASP A 629 -63.48 -7.94 5.24
CA ASP A 629 -62.79 -8.98 5.99
C ASP A 629 -62.07 -10.00 5.08
N GLU A 630 -62.71 -10.36 3.97
CA GLU A 630 -62.16 -11.24 2.93
C GLU A 630 -60.93 -10.64 2.24
N VAL A 631 -60.97 -9.34 1.92
CA VAL A 631 -59.87 -8.63 1.25
C VAL A 631 -58.70 -8.40 2.20
N ALA A 632 -58.96 -8.16 3.49
CA ALA A 632 -57.93 -8.07 4.52
C ALA A 632 -57.20 -9.41 4.70
N ALA A 633 -57.94 -10.52 4.70
CA ALA A 633 -57.37 -11.87 4.79
C ALA A 633 -56.53 -12.25 3.56
N GLU A 634 -56.98 -11.90 2.35
CA GLU A 634 -56.22 -12.11 1.12
C GLU A 634 -54.94 -11.25 1.10
N LEU A 635 -55.06 -9.97 1.44
CA LEU A 635 -53.93 -9.05 1.52
C LEU A 635 -52.88 -9.54 2.52
N TYR A 636 -53.30 -9.95 3.72
CA TYR A 636 -52.39 -10.47 4.73
C TYR A 636 -51.65 -11.73 4.23
N ARG A 637 -52.35 -12.65 3.56
CA ARG A 637 -51.75 -13.85 2.99
C ARG A 637 -50.67 -13.54 1.95
N VAL A 638 -50.95 -12.61 1.03
CA VAL A 638 -50.00 -12.17 0.00
C VAL A 638 -48.78 -11.49 0.63
N LEU A 639 -48.99 -10.65 1.66
CA LEU A 639 -47.89 -9.98 2.37
C LEU A 639 -47.01 -10.96 3.16
N VAL A 640 -47.59 -11.98 3.80
CA VAL A 640 -46.83 -13.02 4.51
C VAL A 640 -45.95 -13.79 3.53
N ARG A 641 -46.53 -14.27 2.41
CA ARG A 641 -45.77 -14.97 1.36
C ARG A 641 -44.61 -14.12 0.83
N TYR A 642 -44.88 -12.85 0.54
CA TYR A 642 -43.86 -11.91 0.07
C TYR A 642 -42.74 -11.63 1.11
N ASN A 643 -43.04 -11.73 2.41
CA ASN A 643 -42.03 -11.58 3.44
C ASN A 643 -41.11 -12.79 3.50
N THR A 644 -41.67 -14.00 3.37
CA THR A 644 -40.92 -15.27 3.38
C THR A 644 -39.98 -15.39 2.18
N ASP A 645 -40.45 -15.14 0.96
CA ASP A 645 -39.63 -15.25 -0.27
C ASP A 645 -38.39 -14.32 -0.24
N LYS A 646 -38.49 -13.21 0.50
CA LYS A 646 -37.42 -12.20 0.59
C LYS A 646 -36.38 -12.48 1.68
N ASP A 647 -36.74 -13.28 2.69
CA ASP A 647 -35.78 -13.71 3.70
C ASP A 647 -34.97 -14.90 3.18
N GLU A 648 -35.51 -15.72 2.29
CA GLU A 648 -34.76 -16.73 1.53
C GLU A 648 -33.72 -16.10 0.58
N GLU A 649 -34.04 -15.03 -0.15
CA GLU A 649 -33.06 -14.31 -1.01
C GLU A 649 -31.88 -13.68 -0.24
N LYS A 650 -32.01 -13.45 1.07
CA LYS A 650 -30.91 -12.90 1.90
C LYS A 650 -29.94 -13.95 2.42
N GLU A 651 -30.31 -15.23 2.44
CA GLU A 651 -29.40 -16.31 2.83
C GLU A 651 -28.47 -16.73 1.69
N PHE A 652 -28.74 -16.29 0.45
CA PHE A 652 -27.97 -16.61 -0.76
C PHE A 652 -27.12 -15.44 -1.33
N VAL A 653 -27.03 -14.29 -0.64
CA VAL A 653 -26.26 -13.10 -1.07
C VAL A 653 -25.10 -12.79 -0.13
#